data_AF-A0A914ASX2-F1
#
_entry.id   AF-A0A914ASX2-F1
#
_cell.length_a   1.000
_cell.length_b   1.000
_cell.length_c   1.000
_cell.angle_alpha   90.00
_cell.angle_beta   90.00
_cell.angle_gamma   90.00
#
_symmetry.space_group_name_H-M   'P 1'
#
loop_
_entity.id
_entity.type
_entity.pdbx_description
1 polymer ?
#
loop_
_entity_poly.entity_id
_entity_poly.type
_entity_poly.pdbx_seq_one_letter_code
_entity_poly.pdbx_strand_id
1 'polypeptide(L)'
;MEVHLSKVHRFTGLLLKDLQSPMPMASMMLFILYAACVIAQMSTTFTNADVATSDGTAVNGTDYTTVSTTLDFKPANNRVALNVPVLDNGIENADSDIHCFTLTLTNPNPSGILGATSQVCIIDNDNFFGGTCPPPEAVIESNGQAVIEVNVTSASDTAVITWTDPTPAGVQRVYTCFPIRPSDHGCNNGDSFPISYTFTSDGYDRRILVTYTVYTTVSLTMQHNCDFYLRVLDPFPPEITCPRDLRVIAMKGDLNRTVDWIEPVGTDNSDVTTNSYSPPLVLNIGSHEFTYTAVDSSGNEASCSFNVIITAFDTSPPVFSDCPSSVPSVPTDPGSNTASAFDFGVTVSDSGSGVESSVLTTNEPFALGDNFVSLFAVDFAGNVAYCNFTVIVYDMEPPNITCAQNLTFSTSPGLPTAYVTYIEPDATDNVGVMNLNCFNVDSSGQALGVGTYIVHCVATDSSDERLTGVCSFSITVEDNESPNITCPANETVPTDGAAPVATFTLPLLDSVVDNTGNFSVSIDVAGAQHDIGGSVRLSLSTGVHLLQYTATDSYTNSEVCDMFVTVIDDEDPVITCPAAFTVGTDAGLATANVTWELATVMDNSMLPITPVDDPVSGSILPLGVTTVQFNATDASGNSATCTFVVAVEGASHGFF
;
A
#
# COMPACT_ATOMS: atom_id res chain seq x y z
N MET A 1 17.28 -34.37 -37.47
CA MET A 1 16.47 -33.18 -37.76
C MET A 1 17.45 -32.17 -38.33
N GLU A 2 17.59 -32.16 -39.66
CA GLU A 2 18.58 -31.34 -40.36
C GLU A 2 17.99 -29.95 -40.59
N VAL A 3 18.75 -28.91 -40.25
CA VAL A 3 18.33 -27.51 -40.48
C VAL A 3 18.70 -27.12 -41.90
N HIS A 4 17.74 -26.72 -42.74
CA HIS A 4 18.02 -26.10 -44.04
C HIS A 4 17.89 -24.57 -43.96
N LEU A 5 18.98 -23.86 -44.25
CA LEU A 5 18.98 -22.40 -44.41
C LEU A 5 18.80 -22.04 -45.90
N SER A 6 17.81 -21.19 -46.19
CA SER A 6 17.46 -20.79 -47.57
C SER A 6 17.44 -19.26 -47.73
N LYS A 7 18.15 -18.80 -48.78
CA LYS A 7 18.16 -17.47 -49.45
C LYS A 7 17.77 -16.19 -48.68
N VAL A 8 18.57 -15.15 -48.88
CA VAL A 8 18.26 -13.74 -48.57
C VAL A 8 17.35 -13.13 -49.67
N HIS A 9 16.25 -12.45 -49.32
CA HIS A 9 15.28 -11.76 -50.23
C HIS A 9 14.78 -10.39 -49.64
N ARG A 10 14.14 -9.52 -50.46
CA ARG A 10 14.06 -8.02 -50.35
C ARG A 10 12.65 -7.36 -50.15
N PHE A 11 12.62 -6.16 -49.51
CA PHE A 11 11.61 -5.02 -49.44
C PHE A 11 10.12 -5.22 -48.97
N THR A 12 9.37 -4.34 -48.24
CA THR A 12 9.52 -2.97 -47.62
C THR A 12 8.65 -2.78 -46.32
N GLY A 13 8.86 -1.81 -45.39
CA GLY A 13 8.27 -1.71 -44.01
C GLY A 13 6.90 -0.97 -43.74
N LEU A 14 6.60 -0.53 -42.48
CA LEU A 14 5.48 0.40 -42.12
C LEU A 14 5.59 1.13 -40.73
N LEU A 15 5.14 2.40 -40.65
CA LEU A 15 5.22 3.39 -39.53
C LEU A 15 4.07 3.28 -38.46
N LEU A 16 3.89 4.04 -37.34
CA LEU A 16 4.25 5.40 -36.79
C LEU A 16 4.24 5.31 -35.21
N LYS A 17 4.59 6.28 -34.33
CA LYS A 17 4.13 7.69 -34.20
C LYS A 17 4.76 8.50 -33.02
N ASP A 18 4.77 9.84 -33.17
CA ASP A 18 4.76 10.95 -32.16
C ASP A 18 5.78 11.10 -31.00
N LEU A 19 6.59 12.18 -31.06
CA LEU A 19 6.83 13.13 -29.93
C LEU A 19 7.40 14.49 -30.43
N GLN A 20 7.30 15.55 -29.63
CA GLN A 20 7.20 16.96 -30.09
C GLN A 20 8.43 17.86 -29.81
N SER A 21 8.43 19.03 -30.48
CA SER A 21 9.05 20.34 -30.14
C SER A 21 10.40 20.76 -30.81
N PRO A 22 10.71 22.08 -30.95
CA PRO A 22 11.44 22.57 -32.15
C PRO A 22 12.74 23.41 -31.96
N MET A 23 13.46 23.59 -33.07
CA MET A 23 14.56 24.57 -33.37
C MET A 23 15.96 24.32 -32.75
N PRO A 24 17.07 24.86 -33.33
CA PRO A 24 17.36 25.24 -34.74
C PRO A 24 18.66 24.57 -35.28
N MET A 25 19.10 24.94 -36.50
CA MET A 25 20.24 24.36 -37.23
C MET A 25 21.60 24.38 -36.49
N ALA A 26 22.25 23.22 -36.40
CA ALA A 26 23.71 23.10 -36.46
C ALA A 26 24.12 21.69 -36.95
N SER A 27 25.16 21.62 -37.79
CA SER A 27 25.69 20.41 -38.41
C SER A 27 25.96 19.25 -37.44
N MET A 28 25.27 18.12 -37.63
CA MET A 28 25.69 16.80 -37.12
C MET A 28 25.11 15.68 -37.99
N MET A 29 25.97 14.76 -38.46
CA MET A 29 25.54 13.57 -39.21
C MET A 29 24.54 12.76 -38.39
N LEU A 30 23.35 12.55 -38.96
CA LEU A 30 22.36 11.63 -38.41
C LEU A 30 22.47 10.32 -39.20
N PHE A 31 23.18 9.33 -38.64
CA PHE A 31 23.18 7.97 -39.17
C PHE A 31 21.79 7.37 -38.99
N ILE A 32 21.00 7.33 -40.05
CA ILE A 32 19.68 6.69 -40.07
C ILE A 32 19.89 5.19 -40.31
N LEU A 33 19.39 4.39 -39.37
CA LEU A 33 19.71 2.97 -39.25
C LEU A 33 18.67 2.09 -39.96
N TYR A 34 19.10 1.20 -40.86
CA TYR A 34 18.29 0.02 -41.23
C TYR A 34 19.20 -1.16 -41.64
N ALA A 35 18.60 -2.36 -41.77
CA ALA A 35 19.31 -3.63 -41.67
C ALA A 35 18.87 -4.66 -42.73
N ALA A 36 19.61 -5.76 -42.89
CA ALA A 36 19.39 -6.80 -43.90
C ALA A 36 19.01 -8.17 -43.31
N CYS A 37 17.85 -8.72 -43.70
CA CYS A 37 17.26 -9.91 -43.08
C CYS A 37 17.82 -11.26 -43.59
N VAL A 38 18.35 -12.09 -42.69
CA VAL A 38 18.67 -13.53 -42.89
C VAL A 38 17.50 -14.39 -42.44
N ILE A 39 17.21 -15.51 -43.14
CA ILE A 39 16.04 -16.36 -42.92
C ILE A 39 16.44 -17.81 -42.55
N ALA A 40 15.77 -18.39 -41.55
CA ALA A 40 15.84 -19.81 -41.19
C ALA A 40 14.51 -20.55 -41.46
N GLN A 41 14.49 -21.88 -41.39
CA GLN A 41 13.23 -22.63 -41.23
C GLN A 41 12.70 -22.48 -39.79
N MET A 42 11.39 -22.61 -39.58
CA MET A 42 10.80 -22.46 -38.24
C MET A 42 11.31 -23.55 -37.29
N SER A 43 12.08 -23.13 -36.28
CA SER A 43 12.59 -23.97 -35.22
C SER A 43 11.82 -23.74 -33.92
N THR A 44 11.54 -24.81 -33.18
CA THR A 44 11.00 -24.77 -31.82
C THR A 44 12.08 -24.54 -30.77
N THR A 45 13.36 -24.63 -31.14
CA THR A 45 14.54 -24.40 -30.30
C THR A 45 15.37 -23.22 -30.80
N PHE A 46 16.14 -22.60 -29.91
CA PHE A 46 17.07 -21.51 -30.25
C PHE A 46 18.19 -22.01 -31.18
N THR A 47 18.54 -21.25 -32.22
CA THR A 47 19.58 -21.60 -33.19
C THR A 47 20.39 -20.36 -33.58
N ASN A 48 21.68 -20.50 -33.89
CA ASN A 48 22.48 -19.38 -34.40
C ASN A 48 23.49 -19.78 -35.49
N ALA A 49 24.00 -18.78 -36.21
CA ALA A 49 25.02 -18.93 -37.24
C ALA A 49 25.90 -17.69 -37.32
N ASP A 50 27.18 -17.87 -37.63
CA ASP A 50 28.11 -16.76 -37.85
C ASP A 50 27.91 -16.18 -39.26
N VAL A 51 28.12 -14.87 -39.40
CA VAL A 51 28.09 -14.16 -40.68
C VAL A 51 29.32 -13.28 -40.82
N ALA A 52 29.92 -13.25 -42.02
CA ALA A 52 31.02 -12.37 -42.35
C ALA A 52 30.90 -11.80 -43.77
N THR A 53 31.26 -10.53 -43.94
CA THR A 53 31.49 -9.89 -45.24
C THR A 53 32.89 -10.20 -45.77
N SER A 54 33.04 -10.32 -47.08
CA SER A 54 34.34 -10.39 -47.77
C SER A 54 34.34 -9.57 -49.05
N ASP A 55 35.49 -8.96 -49.38
CA ASP A 55 35.67 -8.13 -50.57
C ASP A 55 35.34 -8.86 -51.88
N GLY A 56 34.95 -8.08 -52.89
CA GLY A 56 34.74 -8.54 -54.26
C GLY A 56 35.34 -7.54 -55.24
N THR A 57 34.51 -6.85 -56.02
CA THR A 57 34.91 -5.58 -56.67
C THR A 57 34.79 -4.39 -55.73
N ALA A 58 33.92 -4.46 -54.71
CA ALA A 58 33.94 -3.54 -53.57
C ALA A 58 34.99 -3.98 -52.53
N VAL A 59 35.71 -3.01 -51.97
CA VAL A 59 36.86 -3.19 -51.07
C VAL A 59 36.61 -2.55 -49.70
N ASN A 60 36.90 -3.32 -48.66
CA ASN A 60 36.81 -2.91 -47.27
C ASN A 60 37.70 -1.69 -46.95
N GLY A 61 37.11 -0.66 -46.34
CA GLY A 61 37.78 0.60 -45.98
C GLY A 61 37.80 1.65 -47.08
N THR A 62 37.39 1.30 -48.31
CA THR A 62 37.17 2.24 -49.42
C THR A 62 35.67 2.39 -49.68
N ASP A 63 34.99 1.29 -49.99
CA ASP A 63 33.59 1.30 -50.46
C ASP A 63 32.60 0.84 -49.36
N TYR A 64 33.06 0.01 -48.42
CA TYR A 64 32.24 -0.46 -47.30
C TYR A 64 33.09 -0.80 -46.08
N THR A 65 32.47 -0.99 -44.91
CA THR A 65 33.15 -1.50 -43.71
C THR A 65 32.79 -2.95 -43.46
N THR A 66 33.80 -3.81 -43.32
CA THR A 66 33.61 -5.23 -43.02
C THR A 66 32.91 -5.46 -41.68
N VAL A 67 32.02 -6.46 -41.67
CA VAL A 67 31.23 -6.89 -40.51
C VAL A 67 31.36 -8.40 -40.35
N SER A 68 31.62 -8.84 -39.12
CA SER A 68 31.64 -10.24 -38.73
C SER A 68 30.96 -10.38 -37.36
N THR A 69 29.94 -11.22 -37.26
CA THR A 69 29.12 -11.36 -36.04
C THR A 69 28.34 -12.68 -36.03
N THR A 70 27.68 -13.00 -34.92
CA THR A 70 26.79 -14.18 -34.79
C THR A 70 25.33 -13.72 -34.80
N LEU A 71 24.49 -14.38 -35.60
CA LEU A 71 23.07 -14.09 -35.74
C LEU A 71 22.22 -15.10 -34.96
N ASP A 72 21.50 -14.63 -33.94
CA ASP A 72 20.69 -15.45 -33.03
C ASP A 72 19.20 -15.50 -33.46
N PHE A 73 18.73 -16.68 -33.84
CA PHE A 73 17.34 -16.94 -34.25
C PHE A 73 16.55 -17.53 -33.08
N LYS A 74 15.47 -16.84 -32.68
CA LYS A 74 14.62 -17.26 -31.54
C LYS A 74 13.53 -18.23 -32.00
N PRO A 75 13.02 -19.12 -31.13
CA PRO A 75 11.83 -19.90 -31.42
C PRO A 75 10.68 -19.01 -31.92
N ALA A 76 10.00 -19.44 -32.98
CA ALA A 76 8.97 -18.69 -33.71
C ALA A 76 9.39 -17.37 -34.41
N ASN A 77 10.65 -16.91 -34.31
CA ASN A 77 11.18 -15.84 -35.18
C ASN A 77 12.34 -16.36 -36.04
N ASN A 78 12.05 -16.63 -37.31
CA ASN A 78 13.01 -17.15 -38.25
C ASN A 78 13.79 -16.06 -39.02
N ARG A 79 13.81 -14.81 -38.54
CA ARG A 79 14.38 -13.65 -39.23
C ARG A 79 15.26 -12.78 -38.33
N VAL A 80 16.49 -12.49 -38.77
CA VAL A 80 17.49 -11.67 -38.03
C VAL A 80 18.15 -10.68 -38.99
N ALA A 81 18.31 -9.43 -38.55
CA ALA A 81 18.81 -8.35 -39.41
C ALA A 81 20.30 -8.02 -39.15
N LEU A 82 21.05 -7.76 -40.23
CA LEU A 82 22.49 -7.45 -40.24
C LEU A 82 22.74 -6.08 -40.89
N ASN A 83 23.54 -5.23 -40.26
CA ASN A 83 23.91 -3.92 -40.80
C ASN A 83 25.34 -3.98 -41.36
N VAL A 84 25.55 -3.45 -42.57
CA VAL A 84 26.88 -3.26 -43.17
C VAL A 84 27.01 -1.79 -43.59
N PRO A 85 27.96 -1.01 -43.02
CA PRO A 85 28.17 0.38 -43.42
C PRO A 85 28.75 0.48 -44.84
N VAL A 86 28.18 1.35 -45.66
CA VAL A 86 28.71 1.75 -46.98
C VAL A 86 29.47 3.07 -46.80
N LEU A 87 30.57 3.25 -47.51
CA LEU A 87 31.45 4.40 -47.39
C LEU A 87 31.34 5.28 -48.64
N ASP A 88 30.58 6.37 -48.51
CA ASP A 88 30.56 7.47 -49.48
C ASP A 88 31.97 8.09 -49.56
N ASN A 89 32.58 8.03 -50.74
CA ASN A 89 33.91 8.55 -51.00
C ASN A 89 33.90 9.37 -52.30
N GLY A 90 34.51 10.56 -52.25
CA GLY A 90 34.43 11.56 -53.32
C GLY A 90 35.32 11.28 -54.55
N ILE A 91 35.37 10.04 -55.04
CA ILE A 91 36.33 9.56 -56.07
C ILE A 91 35.61 8.73 -57.14
N GLU A 92 35.51 9.28 -58.35
CA GLU A 92 34.99 8.61 -59.55
C GLU A 92 35.76 7.30 -59.87
N ASN A 93 35.07 6.16 -59.81
CA ASN A 93 35.65 4.83 -60.00
C ASN A 93 35.73 4.43 -61.49
N ALA A 94 36.89 4.72 -62.10
CA ALA A 94 37.11 4.69 -63.56
C ALA A 94 36.88 3.36 -64.32
N ASP A 95 36.72 2.21 -63.65
CA ASP A 95 36.55 0.90 -64.31
C ASP A 95 35.10 0.34 -64.26
N SER A 96 34.24 0.80 -63.33
CA SER A 96 32.78 0.55 -63.35
C SER A 96 32.06 1.29 -62.21
N ASP A 97 30.92 1.95 -62.50
CA ASP A 97 30.08 2.60 -61.47
C ASP A 97 29.41 1.62 -60.47
N ILE A 98 29.69 0.30 -60.52
CA ILE A 98 29.05 -0.71 -59.66
C ILE A 98 30.09 -1.68 -59.07
N HIS A 99 30.31 -1.58 -57.77
CA HIS A 99 31.27 -2.39 -57.00
C HIS A 99 30.53 -3.33 -56.03
N CYS A 100 30.90 -4.61 -55.96
CA CYS A 100 30.15 -5.60 -55.17
C CYS A 100 31.02 -6.34 -54.15
N PHE A 101 30.51 -6.55 -52.93
CA PHE A 101 31.10 -7.41 -51.89
C PHE A 101 30.20 -8.62 -51.61
N THR A 102 30.71 -9.61 -50.87
CA THR A 102 30.02 -10.88 -50.60
C THR A 102 29.70 -11.04 -49.12
N LEU A 103 28.55 -11.63 -48.80
CA LEU A 103 28.13 -12.08 -47.48
C LEU A 103 28.13 -13.61 -47.41
N THR A 104 28.82 -14.15 -46.41
CA THR A 104 28.99 -15.59 -46.17
C THR A 104 28.52 -15.95 -44.77
N LEU A 105 27.69 -16.99 -44.66
CA LEU A 105 27.33 -17.61 -43.39
C LEU A 105 28.27 -18.78 -43.09
N THR A 106 28.58 -19.01 -41.81
CA THR A 106 29.39 -20.13 -41.31
C THR A 106 28.84 -20.65 -39.96
N ASN A 107 29.37 -21.77 -39.47
CA ASN A 107 29.16 -22.29 -38.11
C ASN A 107 27.70 -22.34 -37.58
N PRO A 108 26.77 -23.04 -38.25
CA PRO A 108 25.40 -23.18 -37.76
C PRO A 108 25.36 -24.08 -36.51
N ASN A 109 24.61 -23.65 -35.48
CA ASN A 109 24.46 -24.35 -34.21
C ASN A 109 22.98 -24.38 -33.77
N PRO A 110 22.37 -25.55 -33.50
CA PRO A 110 22.92 -26.90 -33.71
C PRO A 110 23.20 -27.17 -35.20
N SER A 111 24.07 -28.15 -35.46
CA SER A 111 24.63 -28.40 -36.80
C SER A 111 23.59 -28.49 -37.91
N GLY A 112 23.78 -27.71 -38.97
CA GLY A 112 22.83 -27.56 -40.09
C GLY A 112 23.49 -27.31 -41.45
N ILE A 113 22.65 -27.25 -42.49
CA ILE A 113 23.01 -26.98 -43.88
C ILE A 113 22.84 -25.48 -44.16
N LEU A 114 23.95 -24.82 -44.49
CA LEU A 114 24.00 -23.40 -44.87
C LEU A 114 23.52 -23.19 -46.31
N GLY A 115 22.86 -22.06 -46.56
CA GLY A 115 22.47 -21.63 -47.91
C GLY A 115 23.65 -21.07 -48.74
N ALA A 116 23.38 -20.73 -50.00
CA ALA A 116 24.37 -20.10 -50.88
C ALA A 116 24.79 -18.69 -50.38
N THR A 117 26.03 -18.30 -50.70
CA THR A 117 26.53 -16.94 -50.44
C THR A 117 25.73 -15.89 -51.21
N SER A 118 25.63 -14.69 -50.65
CA SER A 118 24.87 -13.57 -51.24
C SER A 118 25.82 -12.44 -51.60
N GLN A 119 25.58 -11.75 -52.72
CA GLN A 119 26.39 -10.62 -53.18
C GLN A 119 25.61 -9.32 -53.00
N VAL A 120 26.28 -8.25 -52.55
CA VAL A 120 25.72 -6.91 -52.37
C VAL A 120 26.50 -5.96 -53.25
N CYS A 121 25.80 -5.19 -54.09
CA CYS A 121 26.41 -4.25 -55.02
C CYS A 121 26.09 -2.80 -54.64
N ILE A 122 27.14 -2.00 -54.64
CA ILE A 122 27.24 -0.58 -54.33
C ILE A 122 27.33 0.18 -55.66
N ILE A 123 26.66 1.33 -55.78
CA ILE A 123 26.70 2.21 -56.95
C ILE A 123 27.39 3.51 -56.57
N ASP A 124 28.47 3.83 -57.27
CA ASP A 124 29.19 5.12 -57.22
C ASP A 124 28.23 6.25 -57.68
N ASN A 125 28.14 7.33 -56.90
CA ASN A 125 27.30 8.49 -57.22
C ASN A 125 28.04 9.74 -57.72
N ASP A 126 29.35 9.66 -57.93
CA ASP A 126 30.15 10.80 -58.36
C ASP A 126 30.23 10.93 -59.89
N ASN A 127 30.00 9.85 -60.63
CA ASN A 127 29.98 9.87 -62.09
C ASN A 127 28.65 10.41 -62.66
N PHE A 128 28.49 11.74 -62.65
CA PHE A 128 27.23 12.41 -62.96
C PHE A 128 26.67 12.23 -64.39
N PHE A 129 27.38 11.55 -65.32
CA PHE A 129 26.89 11.27 -66.69
C PHE A 129 27.32 9.91 -67.30
N GLY A 130 27.72 8.91 -66.50
CA GLY A 130 28.33 7.66 -66.99
C GLY A 130 27.46 6.38 -67.06
N GLY A 131 26.25 6.39 -66.50
CA GLY A 131 25.56 5.17 -66.05
C GLY A 131 25.36 4.02 -67.05
N THR A 132 25.79 2.82 -66.64
CA THR A 132 25.34 1.53 -67.21
C THR A 132 23.97 1.10 -66.65
N CYS A 133 23.19 0.31 -67.38
CA CYS A 133 21.85 -0.12 -66.92
C CYS A 133 21.97 -0.95 -65.62
N PRO A 134 21.31 -0.58 -64.50
CA PRO A 134 21.54 -1.23 -63.22
C PRO A 134 20.96 -2.66 -63.15
N PRO A 135 21.61 -3.61 -62.47
CA PRO A 135 20.96 -4.83 -62.04
C PRO A 135 19.91 -4.50 -60.95
N PRO A 136 18.83 -5.28 -60.80
CA PRO A 136 17.70 -4.96 -59.92
C PRO A 136 18.01 -4.90 -58.39
N GLU A 137 19.27 -5.10 -57.98
CA GLU A 137 19.67 -5.36 -56.60
C GLU A 137 20.81 -4.47 -56.05
N ALA A 138 21.19 -3.40 -56.74
CA ALA A 138 22.25 -2.48 -56.28
C ALA A 138 21.75 -1.37 -55.31
N VAL A 139 22.67 -0.67 -54.63
CA VAL A 139 22.43 0.37 -53.59
C VAL A 139 23.37 1.57 -53.79
N ILE A 140 22.89 2.81 -53.69
CA ILE A 140 23.65 4.05 -53.97
C ILE A 140 24.46 4.50 -52.73
N GLU A 141 25.71 4.91 -52.91
CA GLU A 141 26.67 5.28 -51.85
C GLU A 141 26.20 6.41 -50.91
N SER A 142 25.66 7.50 -51.46
CA SER A 142 25.19 8.70 -50.74
C SER A 142 24.06 8.44 -49.72
N ASN A 143 23.47 7.25 -49.72
CA ASN A 143 22.50 6.84 -48.69
C ASN A 143 23.17 6.31 -47.40
N GLY A 144 24.49 6.11 -47.38
CA GLY A 144 25.31 5.86 -46.19
C GLY A 144 25.09 4.53 -45.44
N GLN A 145 24.00 3.80 -45.69
CA GLN A 145 23.72 2.46 -45.15
C GLN A 145 22.93 1.61 -46.14
N ALA A 146 23.25 0.31 -46.22
CA ALA A 146 22.46 -0.66 -46.98
C ALA A 146 21.27 -1.18 -46.15
N VAL A 147 20.07 -1.07 -46.72
CA VAL A 147 18.77 -1.26 -46.03
C VAL A 147 17.94 -2.33 -46.74
N ILE A 148 17.44 -3.36 -46.02
CA ILE A 148 16.52 -4.37 -46.57
C ILE A 148 15.46 -4.80 -45.53
N GLU A 149 14.38 -4.02 -45.39
CA GLU A 149 13.20 -4.39 -44.58
C GLU A 149 12.12 -5.09 -45.41
N VAL A 150 11.41 -6.11 -44.91
CA VAL A 150 10.19 -6.67 -45.55
C VAL A 150 9.02 -6.69 -44.57
N ASN A 151 7.96 -5.93 -44.86
CA ASN A 151 6.62 -6.08 -44.28
C ASN A 151 5.59 -6.25 -45.40
N VAL A 152 4.73 -7.25 -45.24
CA VAL A 152 3.39 -7.23 -45.80
C VAL A 152 2.48 -6.73 -44.69
N THR A 153 1.67 -5.69 -44.96
CA THR A 153 0.53 -5.39 -44.08
C THR A 153 -0.76 -5.92 -44.69
N SER A 154 -1.66 -6.33 -43.81
CA SER A 154 -2.87 -7.07 -44.14
C SER A 154 -3.77 -6.36 -45.16
N ALA A 155 -4.16 -7.10 -46.21
CA ALA A 155 -5.25 -6.79 -47.13
C ALA A 155 -5.12 -5.52 -48.00
N SER A 156 -4.40 -5.63 -49.13
CA SER A 156 -4.82 -5.01 -50.40
C SER A 156 -4.07 -5.59 -51.61
N ASP A 157 -4.77 -5.82 -52.72
CA ASP A 157 -4.23 -6.33 -54.00
C ASP A 157 -3.43 -5.27 -54.80
N THR A 158 -2.40 -4.68 -54.19
CA THR A 158 -1.55 -3.68 -54.86
C THR A 158 -0.10 -3.73 -54.40
N ALA A 159 0.81 -4.12 -55.30
CA ALA A 159 2.21 -3.76 -55.21
C ALA A 159 2.41 -2.36 -55.81
N VAL A 160 2.99 -1.43 -55.05
CA VAL A 160 3.33 -0.08 -55.54
C VAL A 160 4.81 -0.06 -55.93
N ILE A 161 5.08 0.13 -57.22
CA ILE A 161 6.43 0.36 -57.73
C ILE A 161 6.56 1.85 -58.08
N THR A 162 7.47 2.54 -57.40
CA THR A 162 7.80 3.94 -57.69
C THR A 162 9.01 4.03 -58.61
N TRP A 163 8.82 4.54 -59.82
CA TRP A 163 9.90 5.00 -60.69
C TRP A 163 9.44 6.24 -61.45
N THR A 164 10.37 7.07 -61.92
CA THR A 164 10.03 8.30 -62.64
C THR A 164 9.46 7.97 -64.03
N ASP A 165 8.14 7.74 -64.15
CA ASP A 165 7.39 7.65 -65.42
C ASP A 165 6.77 9.00 -65.78
N PRO A 166 7.24 9.69 -66.83
CA PRO A 166 6.58 10.90 -67.30
C PRO A 166 5.31 10.69 -68.17
N THR A 167 4.69 9.49 -68.16
CA THR A 167 3.29 9.09 -68.50
C THR A 167 2.59 9.61 -69.80
N PRO A 168 1.67 8.85 -70.46
CA PRO A 168 1.35 7.41 -70.35
C PRO A 168 0.95 6.66 -71.67
N ALA A 169 1.24 5.35 -71.82
CA ALA A 169 0.44 4.32 -72.54
C ALA A 169 0.34 4.18 -74.10
N GLY A 170 0.53 2.94 -74.59
CA GLY A 170 -0.12 2.35 -75.80
C GLY A 170 0.27 2.90 -77.19
N VAL A 171 1.06 3.95 -77.19
CA VAL A 171 1.78 4.56 -78.31
C VAL A 171 3.25 4.54 -77.88
N GLN A 172 4.20 4.76 -78.79
CA GLN A 172 5.56 5.11 -78.39
C GLN A 172 5.53 6.48 -77.69
N ARG A 173 5.22 6.49 -76.38
CA ARG A 173 5.02 7.70 -75.58
C ARG A 173 6.39 8.19 -75.14
N VAL A 174 7.03 8.94 -76.03
CA VAL A 174 8.26 9.68 -75.70
C VAL A 174 7.91 10.77 -74.71
N TYR A 175 8.68 10.82 -73.64
CA TYR A 175 8.52 11.80 -72.60
C TYR A 175 9.56 12.91 -72.71
N THR A 176 9.10 14.09 -73.10
CA THR A 176 9.98 15.24 -73.31
C THR A 176 9.83 16.24 -72.14
N CYS A 177 10.73 16.18 -71.16
CA CYS A 177 10.88 17.24 -70.15
C CYS A 177 11.51 18.46 -70.86
N PHE A 178 10.67 19.36 -71.41
CA PHE A 178 11.09 20.63 -72.02
C PHE A 178 10.80 21.81 -71.08
N PRO A 179 11.77 22.70 -70.80
CA PRO A 179 11.50 23.94 -70.07
C PRO A 179 10.79 24.94 -70.99
N ILE A 180 9.49 25.18 -70.76
CA ILE A 180 8.70 26.09 -71.61
C ILE A 180 8.93 27.57 -71.23
N ARG A 181 9.41 27.86 -70.01
CA ARG A 181 9.86 29.20 -69.57
C ARG A 181 11.04 29.13 -68.57
N PRO A 182 11.88 30.18 -68.44
CA PRO A 182 13.06 30.18 -67.56
C PRO A 182 12.80 30.21 -66.04
N SER A 183 11.56 30.00 -65.58
CA SER A 183 11.17 30.13 -64.17
C SER A 183 10.29 28.99 -63.65
N ASP A 184 10.03 27.96 -64.47
CA ASP A 184 9.35 26.74 -64.04
C ASP A 184 10.42 25.68 -63.78
N HIS A 185 10.45 25.11 -62.57
CA HIS A 185 11.46 24.11 -62.19
C HIS A 185 11.29 22.83 -63.02
N GLY A 186 12.37 22.42 -63.69
CA GLY A 186 12.42 21.15 -64.41
C GLY A 186 12.56 19.94 -63.48
N CYS A 187 12.44 18.75 -64.07
CA CYS A 187 12.64 17.45 -63.45
C CYS A 187 13.92 17.44 -62.55
N ASN A 188 13.79 17.26 -61.23
CA ASN A 188 14.92 17.30 -60.29
C ASN A 188 15.38 15.89 -59.88
N ASN A 189 16.59 15.80 -59.31
CA ASN A 189 17.08 14.57 -58.71
C ASN A 189 16.18 14.16 -57.51
N GLY A 190 15.67 12.93 -57.52
CA GLY A 190 14.79 12.39 -56.47
C GLY A 190 13.27 12.42 -56.75
N ASP A 191 12.82 12.99 -57.88
CA ASP A 191 11.38 13.01 -58.22
C ASP A 191 10.86 11.61 -58.62
N SER A 192 9.77 11.16 -58.00
CA SER A 192 9.16 9.83 -58.22
C SER A 192 7.74 9.92 -58.80
N PHE A 193 7.34 8.93 -59.59
CA PHE A 193 5.98 8.77 -60.09
C PHE A 193 5.49 7.32 -59.88
N PRO A 194 4.17 7.07 -59.83
CA PRO A 194 3.64 5.71 -59.70
C PRO A 194 3.27 5.12 -61.06
N ILE A 195 3.71 3.89 -61.33
CA ILE A 195 3.04 3.01 -62.31
C ILE A 195 2.19 2.00 -61.54
N SER A 196 0.95 1.82 -61.98
CA SER A 196 0.06 0.75 -61.50
C SER A 196 -0.42 -0.07 -62.68
N TYR A 197 -0.12 -1.37 -62.66
CA TYR A 197 -0.62 -2.34 -63.63
C TYR A 197 -1.18 -3.55 -62.89
N THR A 198 -2.40 -3.94 -63.20
CA THR A 198 -3.08 -5.06 -62.55
C THR A 198 -2.96 -6.30 -63.44
N PHE A 199 -2.30 -7.34 -62.93
CA PHE A 199 -2.33 -8.65 -63.57
C PHE A 199 -3.61 -9.39 -63.14
N THR A 200 -4.27 -10.06 -64.09
CA THR A 200 -5.12 -11.20 -63.73
C THR A 200 -4.19 -12.37 -63.46
N SER A 201 -4.17 -12.90 -62.23
CA SER A 201 -3.36 -14.06 -61.89
C SER A 201 -3.82 -15.27 -62.69
N ASP A 202 -2.98 -15.72 -63.62
CA ASP A 202 -3.17 -16.94 -64.39
C ASP A 202 -2.06 -17.98 -64.11
N GLY A 203 -1.42 -17.87 -62.94
CA GLY A 203 -0.60 -18.94 -62.35
C GLY A 203 0.74 -19.25 -63.02
N TYR A 204 1.28 -18.36 -63.86
CA TYR A 204 2.52 -18.62 -64.59
C TYR A 204 3.62 -17.57 -64.36
N ASP A 205 4.82 -18.07 -64.09
CA ASP A 205 6.09 -17.34 -64.01
C ASP A 205 6.35 -16.54 -65.31
N ARG A 206 6.25 -15.20 -65.25
CA ARG A 206 6.27 -14.32 -66.44
C ARG A 206 7.34 -13.25 -66.37
N ARG A 207 7.79 -12.82 -67.56
CA ARG A 207 8.78 -11.76 -67.76
C ARG A 207 8.13 -10.54 -68.42
N ILE A 208 8.22 -9.38 -67.78
CA ILE A 208 7.75 -8.09 -68.30
C ILE A 208 8.94 -7.36 -68.90
N LEU A 209 8.93 -7.09 -70.21
CA LEU A 209 9.94 -6.25 -70.85
C LEU A 209 9.65 -4.77 -70.58
N VAL A 210 10.61 -4.08 -69.96
CA VAL A 210 10.58 -2.63 -69.72
C VAL A 210 11.69 -2.00 -70.55
N THR A 211 11.34 -1.02 -71.38
CA THR A 211 12.24 -0.24 -72.22
C THR A 211 12.18 1.22 -71.81
N TYR A 212 13.34 1.87 -71.60
CA TYR A 212 13.40 3.33 -71.50
C TYR A 212 14.54 3.91 -72.35
N THR A 213 14.28 5.09 -72.91
CA THR A 213 15.12 5.73 -73.93
C THR A 213 15.34 7.20 -73.59
N VAL A 214 16.60 7.66 -73.58
CA VAL A 214 16.99 9.04 -73.26
C VAL A 214 17.48 9.77 -74.51
N TYR A 215 17.06 11.01 -74.69
CA TYR A 215 17.39 11.87 -75.85
C TYR A 215 18.02 13.19 -75.40
N THR A 216 18.85 13.79 -76.26
CA THR A 216 19.35 15.16 -76.01
C THR A 216 18.24 16.19 -76.25
N THR A 217 18.21 17.25 -75.44
CA THR A 217 17.22 18.34 -75.53
C THR A 217 17.36 19.23 -76.78
N VAL A 218 18.49 19.14 -77.50
CA VAL A 218 18.84 20.08 -78.59
C VAL A 218 18.84 19.42 -79.98
N SER A 219 19.05 18.11 -80.07
CA SER A 219 19.16 17.41 -81.37
C SER A 219 18.28 16.17 -81.53
N LEU A 220 17.51 15.78 -80.51
CA LEU A 220 16.66 14.57 -80.51
C LEU A 220 17.42 13.28 -80.88
N THR A 221 18.74 13.26 -80.76
CA THR A 221 19.54 12.04 -80.92
C THR A 221 19.40 11.21 -79.66
N MET A 222 19.11 9.91 -79.86
CA MET A 222 19.09 8.91 -78.79
C MET A 222 20.49 8.81 -78.18
N GLN A 223 20.60 9.03 -76.88
CA GLN A 223 21.82 8.84 -76.10
C GLN A 223 21.89 7.41 -75.55
N HIS A 224 20.83 6.96 -74.89
CA HIS A 224 20.76 5.64 -74.27
C HIS A 224 19.41 4.97 -74.52
N ASN A 225 19.41 3.64 -74.59
CA ASN A 225 18.22 2.80 -74.61
C ASN A 225 18.52 1.54 -73.78
N CYS A 226 17.82 1.35 -72.66
CA CYS A 226 17.94 0.17 -71.82
C CYS A 226 16.65 -0.66 -71.90
N ASP A 227 16.80 -1.94 -72.21
CA ASP A 227 15.76 -2.97 -72.12
C ASP A 227 16.10 -3.89 -70.94
N PHE A 228 15.16 -4.10 -70.01
CA PHE A 228 15.31 -5.09 -68.95
C PHE A 228 14.01 -5.87 -68.70
N TYR A 229 14.14 -7.07 -68.12
CA TYR A 229 13.00 -7.92 -67.81
C TYR A 229 12.75 -7.99 -66.30
N LEU A 230 11.57 -7.60 -65.85
CA LEU A 230 11.09 -7.92 -64.50
C LEU A 230 10.55 -9.35 -64.51
N ARG A 231 10.99 -10.19 -63.56
CA ARG A 231 10.38 -11.51 -63.31
C ARG A 231 9.32 -11.36 -62.24
N VAL A 232 8.09 -11.74 -62.55
CA VAL A 232 7.05 -11.96 -61.53
C VAL A 232 7.18 -13.41 -61.10
N LEU A 233 7.60 -13.61 -59.85
CA LEU A 233 7.60 -14.91 -59.18
C LEU A 233 6.24 -15.13 -58.53
N ASP A 234 5.81 -16.40 -58.41
CA ASP A 234 4.75 -16.74 -57.47
C ASP A 234 5.34 -17.02 -56.07
N PRO A 235 5.00 -16.20 -55.05
CA PRO A 235 5.48 -16.42 -53.68
C PRO A 235 4.53 -17.28 -52.84
N PHE A 236 3.37 -17.69 -53.37
CA PHE A 236 2.34 -18.36 -52.61
C PHE A 236 2.48 -19.89 -52.72
N PRO A 237 2.71 -20.62 -51.61
CA PRO A 237 2.61 -22.07 -51.63
C PRO A 237 1.14 -22.53 -51.66
N PRO A 238 0.85 -23.74 -52.18
CA PRO A 238 -0.50 -24.29 -52.17
C PRO A 238 -1.17 -24.30 -50.80
N GLU A 239 -2.49 -24.16 -50.78
CA GLU A 239 -3.30 -24.47 -49.60
C GLU A 239 -3.70 -25.95 -49.62
N ILE A 240 -3.37 -26.70 -48.56
CA ILE A 240 -3.78 -28.11 -48.39
C ILE A 240 -4.30 -28.33 -46.98
N THR A 241 -5.50 -28.93 -46.87
CA THR A 241 -6.14 -29.25 -45.59
C THR A 241 -6.34 -30.75 -45.46
N CYS A 242 -5.79 -31.33 -44.38
CA CYS A 242 -5.97 -32.75 -44.08
C CYS A 242 -7.27 -33.02 -43.31
N PRO A 243 -7.84 -34.24 -43.42
CA PRO A 243 -8.80 -34.76 -42.45
C PRO A 243 -8.29 -34.66 -41.01
N ARG A 244 -9.22 -34.71 -40.04
CA ARG A 244 -8.86 -34.99 -38.64
C ARG A 244 -8.41 -36.44 -38.51
N ASP A 245 -7.59 -36.70 -37.48
CA ASP A 245 -7.18 -38.05 -37.10
C ASP A 245 -8.36 -39.03 -37.03
N LEU A 246 -8.21 -40.17 -37.70
CA LEU A 246 -9.25 -41.18 -37.87
C LEU A 246 -9.03 -42.33 -36.87
N ARG A 247 -9.99 -42.54 -35.96
CA ARG A 247 -9.94 -43.59 -34.92
C ARG A 247 -10.88 -44.74 -35.24
N VAL A 248 -10.36 -45.97 -35.27
CA VAL A 248 -11.07 -47.13 -35.82
C VAL A 248 -10.78 -48.42 -35.05
N ILE A 249 -11.76 -48.94 -34.32
CA ILE A 249 -11.60 -50.15 -33.47
C ILE A 249 -11.57 -51.43 -34.32
N ALA A 250 -10.55 -52.28 -34.24
CA ALA A 250 -10.52 -53.58 -34.92
C ALA A 250 -11.69 -54.47 -34.48
N MET A 251 -12.14 -55.43 -35.32
CA MET A 251 -13.16 -56.38 -34.84
C MET A 251 -12.53 -57.36 -33.84
N LYS A 252 -13.36 -58.01 -33.02
CA LYS A 252 -12.89 -58.91 -31.95
C LYS A 252 -12.07 -60.08 -32.50
N GLY A 253 -10.76 -60.01 -32.31
CA GLY A 253 -9.78 -61.03 -32.73
C GLY A 253 -8.98 -60.68 -33.98
N ASP A 254 -9.29 -59.57 -34.66
CA ASP A 254 -8.53 -59.10 -35.82
C ASP A 254 -7.27 -58.33 -35.38
N LEU A 255 -6.20 -58.45 -36.17
CA LEU A 255 -4.94 -57.70 -35.98
C LEU A 255 -4.81 -56.48 -36.91
N ASN A 256 -5.80 -56.25 -37.77
CA ASN A 256 -5.86 -55.17 -38.74
C ASN A 256 -7.32 -54.75 -38.99
N ARG A 257 -7.50 -53.60 -39.62
CA ARG A 257 -8.80 -53.14 -40.11
C ARG A 257 -8.65 -52.36 -41.41
N THR A 258 -9.62 -52.52 -42.32
CA THR A 258 -9.76 -51.66 -43.50
C THR A 258 -10.24 -50.28 -43.06
N VAL A 259 -9.54 -49.26 -43.51
CA VAL A 259 -9.78 -47.85 -43.22
C VAL A 259 -9.89 -47.08 -44.54
N ASP A 260 -10.75 -46.08 -44.56
CA ASP A 260 -11.09 -45.30 -45.75
C ASP A 260 -11.21 -43.82 -45.35
N TRP A 261 -10.72 -42.93 -46.22
CA TRP A 261 -10.75 -41.49 -46.01
C TRP A 261 -10.73 -40.76 -47.36
N ILE A 262 -11.16 -39.51 -47.37
CA ILE A 262 -11.08 -38.65 -48.55
C ILE A 262 -9.66 -38.09 -48.61
N GLU A 263 -8.95 -38.32 -49.72
CA GLU A 263 -7.61 -37.78 -49.92
C GLU A 263 -7.64 -36.23 -49.95
N PRO A 264 -6.74 -35.55 -49.22
CA PRO A 264 -6.53 -34.11 -49.37
C PRO A 264 -6.24 -33.72 -50.82
N VAL A 265 -6.78 -32.57 -51.23
CA VAL A 265 -6.48 -31.96 -52.53
C VAL A 265 -5.88 -30.58 -52.24
N GLY A 266 -4.70 -30.31 -52.79
CA GLY A 266 -4.11 -28.97 -52.74
C GLY A 266 -4.79 -28.03 -53.74
N THR A 267 -4.99 -26.78 -53.35
CA THR A 267 -5.49 -25.70 -54.21
C THR A 267 -4.57 -24.50 -54.17
N ASP A 268 -4.40 -23.82 -55.31
CA ASP A 268 -3.50 -22.68 -55.45
C ASP A 268 -4.05 -21.71 -56.52
N ASN A 269 -3.40 -20.56 -56.69
CA ASN A 269 -3.60 -19.66 -57.83
C ASN A 269 -3.02 -20.23 -59.16
N SER A 270 -2.21 -21.30 -59.09
CA SER A 270 -1.61 -22.02 -60.22
C SER A 270 -1.96 -23.52 -60.23
N ASP A 271 -1.45 -24.27 -61.21
CA ASP A 271 -1.68 -25.72 -61.31
C ASP A 271 -0.96 -26.49 -60.19
N VAL A 272 -1.69 -27.28 -59.40
CA VAL A 272 -1.17 -28.05 -58.25
C VAL A 272 -1.09 -29.55 -58.54
N THR A 273 -0.01 -30.19 -58.09
CA THR A 273 0.09 -31.65 -57.97
C THR A 273 0.16 -32.07 -56.50
N THR A 274 -0.66 -33.02 -56.08
CA THR A 274 -0.63 -33.61 -54.73
C THR A 274 -0.27 -35.10 -54.81
N ASN A 275 0.51 -35.61 -53.85
CA ASN A 275 0.73 -37.06 -53.73
C ASN A 275 -0.57 -37.80 -53.28
N SER A 276 -0.64 -39.11 -53.54
CA SER A 276 -1.79 -39.96 -53.21
C SER A 276 -1.31 -41.26 -52.55
N TYR A 277 -2.10 -41.75 -51.60
CA TYR A 277 -1.93 -43.05 -50.92
C TYR A 277 -3.02 -44.05 -51.32
N SER A 278 -4.05 -43.63 -52.06
CA SER A 278 -5.11 -44.47 -52.63
C SER A 278 -5.87 -45.34 -51.60
N PRO A 279 -6.55 -44.72 -50.61
CA PRO A 279 -7.51 -45.43 -49.75
C PRO A 279 -8.66 -46.04 -50.57
N PRO A 280 -9.35 -47.09 -50.07
CA PRO A 280 -9.20 -47.69 -48.74
C PRO A 280 -7.95 -48.59 -48.59
N LEU A 281 -7.33 -48.53 -47.41
CA LEU A 281 -6.12 -49.28 -47.06
C LEU A 281 -6.39 -50.26 -45.90
N VAL A 282 -5.63 -51.36 -45.84
CA VAL A 282 -5.63 -52.30 -44.70
C VAL A 282 -4.43 -52.01 -43.82
N LEU A 283 -4.67 -51.55 -42.61
CA LEU A 283 -3.62 -51.20 -41.64
C LEU A 283 -3.73 -52.09 -40.40
N ASN A 284 -2.59 -52.46 -39.82
CA ASN A 284 -2.53 -53.23 -38.58
C ASN A 284 -2.92 -52.36 -37.36
N ILE A 285 -3.26 -52.97 -36.23
CA ILE A 285 -3.39 -52.26 -34.95
C ILE A 285 -2.12 -51.43 -34.67
N GLY A 286 -2.32 -50.17 -34.28
CA GLY A 286 -1.27 -49.16 -34.12
C GLY A 286 -1.66 -47.79 -34.69
N SER A 287 -0.76 -46.81 -34.55
CA SER A 287 -0.88 -45.49 -35.18
C SER A 287 -0.09 -45.45 -36.48
N HIS A 288 -0.72 -44.94 -37.55
CA HIS A 288 -0.11 -44.78 -38.87
C HIS A 288 -0.26 -43.33 -39.31
N GLU A 289 0.86 -42.65 -39.55
CA GLU A 289 0.89 -41.26 -40.00
C GLU A 289 0.88 -41.20 -41.54
N PHE A 290 0.04 -40.35 -42.12
CA PHE A 290 -0.03 -40.08 -43.55
C PHE A 290 0.24 -38.60 -43.82
N THR A 291 1.16 -38.31 -44.75
CA THR A 291 1.61 -36.94 -45.05
C THR A 291 1.36 -36.61 -46.53
N TYR A 292 0.46 -35.68 -46.78
CA TYR A 292 0.15 -35.19 -48.11
C TYR A 292 0.95 -33.92 -48.38
N THR A 293 1.60 -33.84 -49.53
CA THR A 293 2.36 -32.70 -50.02
C THR A 293 1.76 -32.25 -51.35
N ALA A 294 1.34 -31.00 -51.40
CA ALA A 294 0.96 -30.29 -52.61
C ALA A 294 2.15 -29.45 -53.10
N VAL A 295 2.41 -29.49 -54.41
CA VAL A 295 3.46 -28.72 -55.08
C VAL A 295 2.83 -27.96 -56.24
N ASP A 296 3.10 -26.67 -56.32
CA ASP A 296 2.60 -25.80 -57.40
C ASP A 296 3.46 -25.90 -58.68
N SER A 297 3.09 -25.13 -59.70
CA SER A 297 3.82 -25.05 -60.97
C SER A 297 5.14 -24.24 -60.90
N SER A 298 5.35 -23.48 -59.82
CA SER A 298 6.49 -22.61 -59.56
C SER A 298 7.57 -23.24 -58.65
N GLY A 299 7.26 -24.39 -58.04
CA GLY A 299 8.11 -25.14 -57.11
C GLY A 299 7.89 -24.79 -55.63
N ASN A 300 6.81 -24.10 -55.26
CA ASN A 300 6.40 -23.91 -53.87
C ASN A 300 5.69 -25.18 -53.36
N GLU A 301 5.97 -25.57 -52.12
CA GLU A 301 5.41 -26.78 -51.50
C GLU A 301 4.64 -26.44 -50.22
N ALA A 302 3.54 -27.16 -49.98
CA ALA A 302 2.84 -27.19 -48.71
C ALA A 302 2.46 -28.63 -48.35
N SER A 303 2.48 -28.96 -47.07
CA SER A 303 2.12 -30.31 -46.60
C SER A 303 1.24 -30.30 -45.37
N CYS A 304 0.46 -31.36 -45.22
CA CYS A 304 -0.32 -31.65 -44.02
C CYS A 304 -0.23 -33.14 -43.68
N SER A 305 -0.38 -33.46 -42.39
CA SER A 305 -0.33 -34.84 -41.89
C SER A 305 -1.52 -35.12 -40.98
N PHE A 306 -1.96 -36.38 -40.95
CA PHE A 306 -2.93 -36.88 -39.98
C PHE A 306 -2.64 -38.35 -39.63
N ASN A 307 -3.13 -38.80 -38.47
CA ASN A 307 -2.99 -40.17 -38.01
C ASN A 307 -4.24 -41.00 -38.30
N VAL A 308 -4.05 -42.24 -38.73
CA VAL A 308 -5.06 -43.30 -38.62
C VAL A 308 -4.66 -44.23 -37.49
N ILE A 309 -5.47 -44.24 -36.43
CA ILE A 309 -5.22 -45.01 -35.21
C ILE A 309 -6.19 -46.18 -35.18
N ILE A 310 -5.65 -47.39 -35.24
CA ILE A 310 -6.42 -48.63 -35.11
C ILE A 310 -6.16 -49.25 -33.74
N THR A 311 -7.21 -49.32 -32.93
CA THR A 311 -7.18 -49.87 -31.57
C THR A 311 -7.71 -51.30 -31.55
N ALA A 312 -7.33 -52.08 -30.54
CA ALA A 312 -7.88 -53.41 -30.34
C ALA A 312 -9.36 -53.33 -29.91
N PHE A 313 -10.12 -54.41 -30.13
CA PHE A 313 -11.48 -54.51 -29.59
C PHE A 313 -11.43 -54.63 -28.06
N ASP A 314 -11.79 -53.55 -27.37
CA ASP A 314 -11.86 -53.50 -25.91
C ASP A 314 -13.30 -53.26 -25.41
N THR A 315 -13.63 -53.89 -24.30
CA THR A 315 -14.92 -53.77 -23.58
C THR A 315 -14.71 -53.56 -22.07
N SER A 316 -13.47 -53.35 -21.65
CA SER A 316 -13.05 -53.10 -20.27
C SER A 316 -13.03 -51.60 -20.06
N PRO A 317 -13.78 -51.02 -19.11
CA PRO A 317 -13.55 -49.63 -18.71
C PRO A 317 -12.16 -49.47 -18.07
N PRO A 318 -11.54 -48.28 -18.18
CA PRO A 318 -10.31 -47.98 -17.46
C PRO A 318 -10.51 -48.10 -15.93
N VAL A 319 -9.44 -48.38 -15.19
CA VAL A 319 -9.48 -48.60 -13.74
C VAL A 319 -8.73 -47.49 -13.03
N PHE A 320 -9.41 -46.83 -12.09
CA PHE A 320 -8.81 -45.92 -11.11
C PHE A 320 -8.14 -46.73 -9.99
N SER A 321 -6.84 -46.53 -9.82
CA SER A 321 -6.11 -46.98 -8.64
C SER A 321 -6.26 -45.95 -7.53
N ASP A 322 -6.39 -46.43 -6.30
CA ASP A 322 -6.46 -45.61 -5.08
C ASP A 322 -7.57 -44.54 -5.06
N CYS A 323 -8.68 -44.78 -5.78
CA CYS A 323 -9.89 -43.95 -5.69
C CYS A 323 -10.38 -43.86 -4.23
N PRO A 324 -10.42 -42.67 -3.60
CA PRO A 324 -10.85 -42.52 -2.22
C PRO A 324 -12.32 -42.90 -2.05
N SER A 325 -12.66 -43.59 -0.96
CA SER A 325 -14.07 -43.77 -0.55
C SER A 325 -14.61 -42.57 0.24
N SER A 326 -13.71 -41.87 0.92
CA SER A 326 -13.90 -40.62 1.63
C SER A 326 -12.53 -40.02 1.90
N VAL A 327 -12.41 -38.70 1.85
CA VAL A 327 -11.18 -37.99 2.22
C VAL A 327 -11.32 -37.50 3.67
N PRO A 328 -10.25 -37.46 4.49
CA PRO A 328 -10.31 -36.81 5.79
C PRO A 328 -10.87 -35.39 5.67
N SER A 329 -11.62 -34.94 6.67
CA SER A 329 -12.11 -33.56 6.70
C SER A 329 -10.92 -32.59 6.71
N VAL A 330 -11.04 -31.50 5.96
CA VAL A 330 -9.97 -30.51 5.76
C VAL A 330 -10.41 -29.17 6.36
N PRO A 331 -9.57 -28.47 7.13
CA PRO A 331 -9.89 -27.11 7.57
C PRO A 331 -9.93 -26.13 6.40
N THR A 332 -10.65 -25.03 6.57
CA THR A 332 -10.50 -23.79 5.80
C THR A 332 -9.03 -23.31 5.75
N ASP A 333 -8.64 -22.62 4.67
CA ASP A 333 -7.36 -21.92 4.63
C ASP A 333 -7.41 -20.69 5.57
N PRO A 334 -6.33 -20.32 6.28
CA PRO A 334 -6.35 -19.21 7.24
C PRO A 334 -6.85 -17.89 6.64
N GLY A 335 -7.85 -17.26 7.27
CA GLY A 335 -8.49 -16.05 6.78
C GLY A 335 -9.37 -16.22 5.52
N SER A 336 -9.69 -17.46 5.10
CA SER A 336 -10.53 -17.77 3.95
C SER A 336 -11.72 -18.67 4.34
N ASN A 337 -12.86 -18.55 3.65
CA ASN A 337 -14.01 -19.44 3.84
C ASN A 337 -13.95 -20.72 2.97
N THR A 338 -12.80 -21.00 2.37
CA THR A 338 -12.55 -22.17 1.51
C THR A 338 -11.25 -22.87 1.87
N ALA A 339 -11.16 -24.17 1.62
CA ALA A 339 -9.90 -24.92 1.64
C ALA A 339 -9.29 -24.97 0.23
N SER A 340 -7.97 -24.82 0.12
CA SER A 340 -7.27 -24.89 -1.16
C SER A 340 -7.44 -26.25 -1.85
N ALA A 341 -7.55 -26.21 -3.18
CA ALA A 341 -7.49 -27.39 -4.04
C ALA A 341 -6.19 -28.18 -3.83
N PHE A 342 -6.29 -29.51 -3.74
CA PHE A 342 -5.13 -30.40 -3.66
C PHE A 342 -5.28 -31.62 -4.57
N ASP A 343 -4.14 -32.16 -5.01
CA ASP A 343 -4.11 -33.40 -5.79
C ASP A 343 -4.39 -34.60 -4.85
N PHE A 344 -5.36 -35.43 -5.24
CA PHE A 344 -5.72 -36.65 -4.53
C PHE A 344 -4.76 -37.82 -4.81
N GLY A 345 -3.81 -37.67 -5.73
CA GLY A 345 -2.84 -38.71 -6.11
C GLY A 345 -3.49 -39.88 -6.87
N VAL A 346 -4.72 -39.71 -7.35
CA VAL A 346 -5.49 -40.73 -8.06
C VAL A 346 -4.85 -41.00 -9.41
N THR A 347 -4.53 -42.26 -9.69
CA THR A 347 -3.97 -42.69 -10.97
C THR A 347 -4.96 -43.55 -11.73
N VAL A 348 -4.90 -43.50 -13.06
CA VAL A 348 -5.75 -44.30 -13.95
C VAL A 348 -4.90 -45.16 -14.85
N SER A 349 -5.33 -46.40 -15.05
CA SER A 349 -4.69 -47.36 -15.94
C SER A 349 -5.75 -48.12 -16.74
N ASP A 350 -5.39 -48.58 -17.93
CA ASP A 350 -6.20 -49.53 -18.68
C ASP A 350 -5.34 -50.72 -19.13
N SER A 351 -5.98 -51.87 -19.29
CA SER A 351 -5.33 -53.16 -19.55
C SER A 351 -5.44 -53.66 -20.99
N GLY A 352 -6.27 -53.05 -21.85
CA GLY A 352 -6.51 -53.53 -23.21
C GLY A 352 -6.14 -52.55 -24.31
N SER A 353 -6.57 -51.29 -24.24
CA SER A 353 -6.29 -50.27 -25.27
C SER A 353 -5.54 -49.04 -24.78
N GLY A 354 -5.44 -48.80 -23.46
CA GLY A 354 -4.82 -47.62 -22.85
C GLY A 354 -5.80 -46.46 -22.60
N VAL A 355 -5.36 -45.45 -21.85
CA VAL A 355 -6.20 -44.29 -21.48
C VAL A 355 -6.06 -43.16 -22.50
N GLU A 356 -7.16 -42.71 -23.10
CA GLU A 356 -7.18 -41.61 -24.08
C GLU A 356 -7.32 -40.24 -23.42
N SER A 357 -8.19 -40.13 -22.40
CA SER A 357 -8.47 -38.87 -21.72
C SER A 357 -8.85 -39.10 -20.25
N SER A 358 -8.37 -38.23 -19.38
CA SER A 358 -8.73 -38.20 -17.96
C SER A 358 -8.88 -36.75 -17.50
N VAL A 359 -9.99 -36.43 -16.83
CA VAL A 359 -10.16 -35.14 -16.17
C VAL A 359 -9.87 -35.31 -14.67
N LEU A 360 -8.72 -34.79 -14.24
CA LEU A 360 -8.19 -34.90 -12.87
C LEU A 360 -8.25 -33.58 -12.08
N THR A 361 -8.77 -32.50 -12.67
CA THR A 361 -8.66 -31.15 -12.10
C THR A 361 -9.80 -30.81 -11.15
N THR A 362 -9.48 -30.59 -9.89
CA THR A 362 -10.31 -29.84 -8.93
C THR A 362 -9.64 -28.51 -8.60
N ASN A 363 -9.19 -27.74 -9.59
CA ASN A 363 -8.43 -26.49 -9.38
C ASN A 363 -9.22 -25.37 -8.68
N GLU A 364 -10.52 -25.53 -8.50
CA GLU A 364 -11.36 -24.63 -7.70
C GLU A 364 -11.25 -25.00 -6.21
N PRO A 365 -11.15 -24.02 -5.29
CA PRO A 365 -11.08 -24.29 -3.87
C PRO A 365 -12.40 -24.87 -3.34
N PHE A 366 -12.31 -25.71 -2.32
CA PHE A 366 -13.46 -26.38 -1.71
C PHE A 366 -14.18 -25.43 -0.75
N ALA A 367 -15.48 -25.23 -0.94
CA ALA A 367 -16.30 -24.39 -0.07
C ALA A 367 -16.58 -25.07 1.28
N LEU A 368 -16.97 -24.32 2.30
CA LEU A 368 -17.38 -24.87 3.59
C LEU A 368 -18.49 -25.94 3.44
N GLY A 369 -18.35 -27.09 4.11
CA GLY A 369 -19.27 -28.22 4.05
C GLY A 369 -18.89 -29.31 3.03
N ASP A 370 -19.90 -30.01 2.51
CA ASP A 370 -19.73 -31.18 1.66
C ASP A 370 -19.48 -30.80 0.18
N ASN A 371 -18.29 -31.12 -0.32
CA ASN A 371 -17.90 -30.91 -1.71
C ASN A 371 -17.86 -32.25 -2.45
N PHE A 372 -18.70 -32.42 -3.47
CA PHE A 372 -18.77 -33.65 -4.26
C PHE A 372 -17.79 -33.62 -5.43
N VAL A 373 -16.82 -34.55 -5.45
CA VAL A 373 -15.81 -34.70 -6.50
C VAL A 373 -16.18 -35.91 -7.36
N SER A 374 -16.13 -35.74 -8.68
CA SER A 374 -16.48 -36.77 -9.67
C SER A 374 -15.46 -36.76 -10.81
N LEU A 375 -14.44 -37.60 -10.70
CA LEU A 375 -13.42 -37.81 -11.73
C LEU A 375 -13.92 -38.81 -12.77
N PHE A 376 -13.54 -38.63 -14.04
CA PHE A 376 -13.84 -39.61 -15.09
C PHE A 376 -12.65 -39.81 -16.03
N ALA A 377 -12.58 -41.00 -16.62
CA ALA A 377 -11.58 -41.37 -17.59
C ALA A 377 -12.20 -42.19 -18.73
N VAL A 378 -11.64 -42.05 -19.93
CA VAL A 378 -12.07 -42.72 -21.16
C VAL A 378 -10.87 -43.42 -21.79
N ASP A 379 -11.04 -44.68 -22.18
CA ASP A 379 -10.02 -45.44 -22.91
C ASP A 379 -10.04 -45.14 -24.43
N PHE A 380 -9.06 -45.66 -25.15
CA PHE A 380 -8.97 -45.54 -26.63
C PHE A 380 -10.03 -46.36 -27.42
N ALA A 381 -10.91 -47.10 -26.74
CA ALA A 381 -12.06 -47.79 -27.33
C ALA A 381 -13.41 -47.09 -27.03
N GLY A 382 -13.41 -46.05 -26.19
CA GLY A 382 -14.58 -45.28 -25.76
C GLY A 382 -15.29 -45.80 -24.50
N ASN A 383 -14.71 -46.76 -23.76
CA ASN A 383 -15.26 -47.18 -22.46
C ASN A 383 -14.95 -46.12 -21.39
N VAL A 384 -15.91 -45.87 -20.50
CA VAL A 384 -15.84 -44.79 -19.49
C VAL A 384 -15.88 -45.35 -18.08
N ALA A 385 -15.02 -44.84 -17.20
CA ALA A 385 -15.05 -45.11 -15.77
C ALA A 385 -15.15 -43.82 -14.94
N TYR A 386 -15.63 -43.96 -13.70
CA TYR A 386 -15.86 -42.85 -12.76
C TYR A 386 -15.21 -43.15 -11.40
N CYS A 387 -14.69 -42.13 -10.73
CA CYS A 387 -14.24 -42.16 -9.34
C CYS A 387 -14.87 -40.97 -8.59
N ASN A 388 -15.75 -41.27 -7.63
CA ASN A 388 -16.59 -40.28 -6.97
C ASN A 388 -16.41 -40.34 -5.45
N PHE A 389 -16.21 -39.20 -4.80
CA PHE A 389 -16.05 -39.09 -3.35
C PHE A 389 -16.44 -37.69 -2.86
N THR A 390 -16.57 -37.53 -1.54
CA THR A 390 -16.84 -36.25 -0.88
C THR A 390 -15.62 -35.76 -0.11
N VAL A 391 -15.32 -34.47 -0.23
CA VAL A 391 -14.39 -33.73 0.65
C VAL A 391 -15.24 -32.88 1.59
N ILE A 392 -15.04 -33.02 2.90
CA ILE A 392 -15.75 -32.25 3.91
C ILE A 392 -14.82 -31.13 4.39
N VAL A 393 -15.19 -29.88 4.12
CA VAL A 393 -14.49 -28.70 4.66
C VAL A 393 -15.21 -28.22 5.91
N TYR A 394 -14.45 -27.92 6.95
CA TYR A 394 -14.96 -27.40 8.21
C TYR A 394 -14.08 -26.24 8.67
N ASP A 395 -14.61 -25.35 9.51
CA ASP A 395 -13.81 -24.27 10.05
C ASP A 395 -13.06 -24.66 11.33
N MET A 396 -11.96 -23.97 11.61
CA MET A 396 -11.14 -24.12 12.82
C MET A 396 -10.60 -22.78 13.38
N GLU A 397 -10.92 -21.65 12.76
CA GLU A 397 -10.47 -20.32 13.17
C GLU A 397 -11.52 -19.74 14.14
N PRO A 398 -11.14 -19.37 15.37
CA PRO A 398 -12.07 -18.70 16.28
C PRO A 398 -12.18 -17.21 15.94
N PRO A 399 -13.37 -16.59 16.08
CA PRO A 399 -13.58 -15.18 15.73
C PRO A 399 -12.58 -14.23 16.38
N ASN A 400 -12.03 -13.32 15.59
CA ASN A 400 -11.12 -12.29 16.07
C ASN A 400 -11.90 -11.05 16.54
N ILE A 401 -11.76 -10.68 17.82
CA ILE A 401 -12.45 -9.52 18.42
C ILE A 401 -11.48 -8.33 18.52
N THR A 402 -11.86 -7.21 17.91
CA THR A 402 -11.16 -5.93 18.07
C THR A 402 -11.63 -5.25 19.37
N CYS A 403 -10.88 -5.46 20.45
CA CYS A 403 -11.18 -4.87 21.76
C CYS A 403 -11.00 -3.34 21.80
N ALA A 404 -11.79 -2.68 22.64
CA ALA A 404 -11.44 -1.35 23.16
C ALA A 404 -10.19 -1.43 24.06
N GLN A 405 -9.53 -0.29 24.26
CA GLN A 405 -8.45 -0.16 25.24
C GLN A 405 -9.04 0.06 26.64
N ASN A 406 -8.22 -0.12 27.68
CA ASN A 406 -8.58 0.29 29.04
C ASN A 406 -8.71 1.81 29.11
N LEU A 407 -9.75 2.30 29.80
CA LEU A 407 -10.08 3.72 29.90
C LEU A 407 -10.29 4.14 31.36
N THR A 408 -9.88 5.37 31.68
CA THR A 408 -10.17 6.02 32.96
C THR A 408 -11.00 7.27 32.72
N PHE A 409 -12.06 7.44 33.50
CA PHE A 409 -12.93 8.61 33.53
C PHE A 409 -12.96 9.20 34.94
N SER A 410 -13.20 10.50 35.06
CA SER A 410 -13.54 11.12 36.34
C SER A 410 -15.04 11.32 36.47
N THR A 411 -15.54 11.30 37.70
CA THR A 411 -16.88 11.78 38.10
C THR A 411 -17.24 13.10 37.40
N SER A 412 -18.51 13.27 37.06
CA SER A 412 -19.00 14.56 36.55
C SER A 412 -19.14 15.54 37.71
N PRO A 413 -18.79 16.83 37.57
CA PRO A 413 -18.82 17.78 38.69
C PRO A 413 -20.15 17.78 39.45
N GLY A 414 -20.10 17.56 40.76
CA GLY A 414 -21.25 17.48 41.65
C GLY A 414 -22.13 16.22 41.48
N LEU A 415 -21.67 15.17 40.77
CA LEU A 415 -22.38 13.91 40.59
C LEU A 415 -21.49 12.68 40.89
N PRO A 416 -22.00 11.63 41.56
CA PRO A 416 -21.24 10.41 41.90
C PRO A 416 -20.94 9.49 40.70
N THR A 417 -21.09 9.99 39.47
CA THR A 417 -21.09 9.17 38.25
C THR A 417 -20.42 9.87 37.08
N ALA A 418 -19.82 9.08 36.19
CA ALA A 418 -19.30 9.51 34.89
C ALA A 418 -20.09 8.86 33.75
N TYR A 419 -20.36 9.62 32.68
CA TYR A 419 -20.81 9.04 31.42
C TYR A 419 -19.59 8.49 30.66
N VAL A 420 -19.52 7.17 30.51
CA VAL A 420 -18.36 6.50 29.90
C VAL A 420 -18.62 6.23 28.42
N THR A 421 -17.68 6.60 27.56
CA THR A 421 -17.79 6.38 26.10
C THR A 421 -16.58 5.61 25.58
N TYR A 422 -16.82 4.45 25.00
CA TYR A 422 -15.81 3.60 24.37
C TYR A 422 -16.22 3.24 22.94
N ILE A 423 -15.24 2.80 22.14
CA ILE A 423 -15.50 2.18 20.84
C ILE A 423 -16.06 0.79 21.13
N GLU A 424 -17.28 0.50 20.69
CA GLU A 424 -17.88 -0.81 20.89
C GLU A 424 -17.04 -1.89 20.16
N PRO A 425 -16.71 -3.02 20.82
CA PRO A 425 -15.94 -4.07 20.18
C PRO A 425 -16.63 -4.59 18.93
N ASP A 426 -15.84 -4.92 17.92
CA ASP A 426 -16.29 -5.56 16.68
C ASP A 426 -15.62 -6.93 16.54
N ALA A 427 -16.28 -7.86 15.86
CA ALA A 427 -15.79 -9.22 15.68
C ALA A 427 -15.83 -9.62 14.21
N THR A 428 -14.70 -10.11 13.71
CA THR A 428 -14.54 -10.58 12.34
C THR A 428 -14.06 -12.02 12.32
N ASP A 429 -14.52 -12.76 11.34
CA ASP A 429 -14.21 -14.17 11.16
C ASP A 429 -14.20 -14.49 9.65
N ASN A 430 -13.48 -15.53 9.24
CA ASN A 430 -13.34 -15.94 7.85
C ASN A 430 -14.63 -16.58 7.28
N VAL A 431 -15.37 -17.37 8.07
CA VAL A 431 -16.68 -17.92 7.69
C VAL A 431 -17.84 -17.04 8.20
N GLY A 432 -17.63 -16.33 9.31
CA GLY A 432 -18.49 -15.27 9.80
C GLY A 432 -18.85 -15.42 11.29
N VAL A 433 -19.32 -14.34 11.92
CA VAL A 433 -19.66 -14.34 13.35
C VAL A 433 -21.15 -14.58 13.56
N MET A 434 -21.53 -15.57 14.36
CA MET A 434 -22.94 -15.82 14.72
C MET A 434 -23.48 -14.78 15.69
N ASN A 435 -22.68 -14.45 16.71
CA ASN A 435 -23.06 -13.55 17.78
C ASN A 435 -21.83 -12.95 18.47
N LEU A 436 -21.98 -11.71 18.96
CA LEU A 436 -21.01 -11.01 19.81
C LEU A 436 -21.74 -10.50 21.05
N ASN A 437 -21.47 -11.13 22.19
CA ASN A 437 -22.05 -10.75 23.49
C ASN A 437 -20.98 -10.08 24.36
N CYS A 438 -21.21 -8.84 24.78
CA CYS A 438 -20.45 -8.17 25.82
C CYS A 438 -21.24 -8.11 27.13
N PHE A 439 -20.54 -8.15 28.27
CA PHE A 439 -21.11 -8.18 29.61
C PHE A 439 -20.55 -7.08 30.52
N ASN A 440 -21.24 -6.84 31.66
CA ASN A 440 -20.93 -5.91 32.75
C ASN A 440 -21.13 -4.41 32.48
N VAL A 441 -21.11 -3.96 31.22
CA VAL A 441 -21.53 -2.60 30.81
C VAL A 441 -22.44 -2.76 29.60
N ASP A 442 -23.65 -2.19 29.67
CA ASP A 442 -24.73 -2.48 28.73
C ASP A 442 -24.54 -1.80 27.37
N SER A 443 -23.93 -0.61 27.35
CA SER A 443 -23.64 0.15 26.12
C SER A 443 -22.63 1.29 26.34
N SER A 444 -22.02 1.75 25.24
CA SER A 444 -21.29 3.01 25.24
C SER A 444 -22.23 4.18 25.53
N GLY A 445 -21.83 5.10 26.41
CA GLY A 445 -22.67 6.20 26.91
C GLY A 445 -23.43 5.90 28.20
N GLN A 446 -23.22 4.76 28.84
CA GLN A 446 -23.79 4.47 30.16
C GLN A 446 -23.20 5.38 31.26
N ALA A 447 -24.03 5.79 32.23
CA ALA A 447 -23.55 6.42 33.46
C ALA A 447 -23.11 5.35 34.47
N LEU A 448 -21.84 5.37 34.87
CA LEU A 448 -21.25 4.45 35.86
C LEU A 448 -20.82 5.23 37.10
N GLY A 449 -20.94 4.60 38.27
CA GLY A 449 -20.42 5.13 39.53
C GLY A 449 -18.91 4.90 39.68
N VAL A 450 -18.30 5.41 40.73
CA VAL A 450 -16.87 5.22 41.03
C VAL A 450 -16.55 3.72 41.21
N GLY A 451 -15.50 3.24 40.55
CA GLY A 451 -15.08 1.83 40.58
C GLY A 451 -14.49 1.33 39.25
N THR A 452 -14.07 0.07 39.23
CA THR A 452 -13.53 -0.59 38.03
C THR A 452 -14.51 -1.62 37.49
N TYR A 453 -14.90 -1.45 36.23
CA TYR A 453 -15.82 -2.30 35.48
C TYR A 453 -15.02 -3.03 34.39
N ILE A 454 -14.97 -4.37 34.45
CA ILE A 454 -14.32 -5.18 33.42
C ILE A 454 -15.38 -5.58 32.40
N VAL A 455 -15.33 -4.97 31.21
CA VAL A 455 -16.14 -5.43 30.08
C VAL A 455 -15.51 -6.71 29.56
N HIS A 456 -16.31 -7.76 29.44
CA HIS A 456 -15.89 -9.05 28.90
C HIS A 456 -16.77 -9.39 27.70
N CYS A 457 -16.18 -9.66 26.55
CA CYS A 457 -16.87 -9.96 25.32
C CYS A 457 -16.51 -11.36 24.80
N VAL A 458 -17.51 -12.07 24.29
CA VAL A 458 -17.38 -13.39 23.68
C VAL A 458 -18.06 -13.35 22.32
N ALA A 459 -17.33 -13.73 21.28
CA ALA A 459 -17.85 -13.95 19.94
C ALA A 459 -17.92 -15.45 19.66
N THR A 460 -19.02 -15.93 19.09
CA THR A 460 -19.20 -17.32 18.66
C THR A 460 -19.16 -17.39 17.13
N ASP A 461 -18.42 -18.35 16.59
CA ASP A 461 -18.38 -18.62 15.15
C ASP A 461 -19.77 -18.99 14.57
N SER A 462 -19.96 -18.73 13.27
CA SER A 462 -21.14 -19.06 12.48
C SER A 462 -21.21 -20.52 12.01
N SER A 463 -20.11 -21.28 12.03
CA SER A 463 -20.08 -22.68 11.61
C SER A 463 -20.06 -23.68 12.78
N ASP A 464 -19.36 -23.38 13.89
CA ASP A 464 -19.46 -24.13 15.17
C ASP A 464 -19.47 -23.18 16.38
N GLU A 465 -20.59 -23.14 17.11
CA GLU A 465 -20.77 -22.39 18.36
C GLU A 465 -19.69 -22.66 19.44
N ARG A 466 -18.89 -23.72 19.31
CA ARG A 466 -17.75 -24.04 20.19
C ARG A 466 -16.49 -23.24 19.89
N LEU A 467 -16.33 -22.71 18.67
CA LEU A 467 -15.23 -21.83 18.31
C LEU A 467 -15.58 -20.42 18.82
N THR A 468 -14.79 -19.94 19.79
CA THR A 468 -15.08 -18.68 20.48
C THR A 468 -13.88 -17.76 20.58
N GLY A 469 -14.05 -16.53 20.10
CA GLY A 469 -13.18 -15.40 20.43
C GLY A 469 -13.51 -14.84 21.81
N VAL A 470 -12.50 -14.40 22.56
CA VAL A 470 -12.68 -13.74 23.86
C VAL A 470 -11.85 -12.47 23.99
N CYS A 471 -12.42 -11.47 24.63
CA CYS A 471 -11.89 -10.11 24.73
C CYS A 471 -12.25 -9.52 26.10
N SER A 472 -11.35 -8.76 26.71
CA SER A 472 -11.68 -7.99 27.92
C SER A 472 -10.88 -6.70 28.06
N PHE A 473 -11.55 -5.67 28.57
CA PHE A 473 -10.96 -4.36 28.85
C PHE A 473 -11.61 -3.75 30.11
N SER A 474 -10.90 -2.85 30.78
CA SER A 474 -11.37 -2.20 32.01
C SER A 474 -11.76 -0.74 31.78
N ILE A 475 -12.93 -0.36 32.26
CA ILE A 475 -13.35 1.03 32.46
C ILE A 475 -13.22 1.35 33.95
N THR A 476 -12.36 2.29 34.30
CA THR A 476 -12.26 2.80 35.68
C THR A 476 -12.92 4.17 35.74
N VAL A 477 -13.84 4.35 36.69
CA VAL A 477 -14.33 5.67 37.08
C VAL A 477 -13.66 6.01 38.42
N GLU A 478 -12.95 7.12 38.45
CA GLU A 478 -12.27 7.65 39.63
C GLU A 478 -13.00 8.92 40.08
N ASP A 479 -12.96 9.21 41.38
CA ASP A 479 -13.39 10.50 41.90
C ASP A 479 -12.17 11.36 42.18
N ASN A 480 -12.20 12.59 41.67
CA ASN A 480 -11.11 13.57 41.74
C ASN A 480 -11.63 14.96 42.15
N GLU A 481 -12.85 15.03 42.70
CA GLU A 481 -13.45 16.26 43.23
C GLU A 481 -13.23 16.29 44.75
N SER A 482 -12.64 17.36 45.29
CA SER A 482 -12.54 17.51 46.74
C SER A 482 -13.89 17.88 47.36
N PRO A 483 -14.19 17.43 48.60
CA PRO A 483 -15.37 17.85 49.33
C PRO A 483 -15.49 19.37 49.45
N ASN A 484 -16.69 19.91 49.24
CA ASN A 484 -16.99 21.31 49.45
C ASN A 484 -17.33 21.55 50.93
N ILE A 485 -16.43 22.24 51.64
CA ILE A 485 -16.53 22.56 53.07
C ILE A 485 -16.81 24.05 53.28
N THR A 486 -17.74 24.37 54.19
CA THR A 486 -18.02 25.73 54.68
C THR A 486 -17.77 25.80 56.17
N CYS A 487 -16.80 26.62 56.59
CA CYS A 487 -16.49 26.83 58.01
C CYS A 487 -17.54 27.68 58.73
N PRO A 488 -17.68 27.48 60.06
CA PRO A 488 -18.24 28.46 60.97
C PRO A 488 -17.51 29.80 60.88
N ALA A 489 -18.21 30.88 61.21
CA ALA A 489 -17.62 32.21 61.32
C ALA A 489 -16.62 32.31 62.49
N ASN A 490 -15.64 33.20 62.36
CA ASN A 490 -14.71 33.53 63.45
C ASN A 490 -15.46 34.07 64.68
N GLU A 491 -15.05 33.64 65.87
CA GLU A 491 -15.68 34.05 67.14
C GLU A 491 -14.73 34.84 68.04
N THR A 492 -15.32 35.66 68.91
CA THR A 492 -14.61 36.35 70.00
C THR A 492 -15.37 36.08 71.29
N VAL A 493 -14.67 35.55 72.29
CA VAL A 493 -15.24 35.12 73.57
C VAL A 493 -14.45 35.73 74.74
N PRO A 494 -15.11 36.14 75.83
CA PRO A 494 -14.42 36.51 77.05
C PRO A 494 -13.88 35.27 77.77
N THR A 495 -13.00 35.48 78.75
CA THR A 495 -12.60 34.49 79.75
C THR A 495 -13.79 34.02 80.59
N ASP A 496 -13.71 32.79 81.12
CA ASP A 496 -14.68 32.32 82.11
C ASP A 496 -14.47 33.05 83.44
N GLY A 497 -15.54 33.38 84.15
CA GLY A 497 -15.47 34.26 85.32
C GLY A 497 -14.46 33.82 86.39
N ALA A 498 -13.53 34.71 86.72
CA ALA A 498 -12.37 34.51 87.61
C ALA A 498 -11.35 33.43 87.14
N ALA A 499 -11.31 33.07 85.86
CA ALA A 499 -10.33 32.16 85.26
C ALA A 499 -9.57 32.80 84.08
N PRO A 500 -8.29 32.44 83.85
CA PRO A 500 -7.46 33.00 82.76
C PRO A 500 -7.74 32.38 81.38
N VAL A 501 -8.86 31.66 81.24
CA VAL A 501 -9.20 30.81 80.09
C VAL A 501 -10.69 30.88 79.80
N ALA A 502 -11.07 30.70 78.54
CA ALA A 502 -12.46 30.52 78.11
C ALA A 502 -12.75 29.04 77.84
N THR A 503 -13.90 28.53 78.31
CA THR A 503 -14.40 27.20 77.94
C THR A 503 -15.14 27.27 76.61
N PHE A 504 -14.39 27.19 75.52
CA PHE A 504 -14.93 27.20 74.15
C PHE A 504 -15.50 25.83 73.77
N THR A 505 -16.75 25.77 73.29
CA THR A 505 -17.32 24.53 72.73
C THR A 505 -17.12 24.53 71.23
N LEU A 506 -16.53 23.46 70.67
CA LEU A 506 -16.28 23.38 69.24
C LEU A 506 -17.60 23.48 68.43
N PRO A 507 -17.71 24.41 67.48
CA PRO A 507 -18.88 24.51 66.62
C PRO A 507 -18.91 23.34 65.61
N LEU A 508 -20.13 22.98 65.22
CA LEU A 508 -20.36 22.11 64.07
C LEU A 508 -20.10 22.90 62.78
N LEU A 509 -19.63 22.24 61.73
CA LEU A 509 -19.50 22.85 60.40
C LEU A 509 -20.86 23.27 59.84
N ASP A 510 -20.89 24.40 59.12
CA ASP A 510 -22.12 24.94 58.51
C ASP A 510 -22.65 24.04 57.38
N SER A 511 -21.74 23.56 56.52
CA SER A 511 -22.03 22.51 55.56
C SER A 511 -20.77 21.80 55.08
N VAL A 512 -20.86 20.49 54.89
CA VAL A 512 -19.94 19.70 54.06
C VAL A 512 -20.79 18.93 53.08
N VAL A 513 -20.49 19.05 51.80
CA VAL A 513 -21.12 18.28 50.72
C VAL A 513 -20.05 17.76 49.78
N ASP A 514 -20.31 16.58 49.24
CA ASP A 514 -19.40 15.87 48.34
C ASP A 514 -20.22 15.19 47.25
N ASN A 515 -19.65 14.99 46.07
CA ASN A 515 -20.35 14.38 44.93
C ASN A 515 -20.68 12.89 45.17
N THR A 516 -19.84 12.14 45.91
CA THR A 516 -20.07 10.75 46.34
C THR A 516 -20.89 10.66 47.61
N GLY A 517 -20.91 11.74 48.40
CA GLY A 517 -21.68 11.87 49.64
C GLY A 517 -21.08 11.14 50.84
N ASN A 518 -19.93 10.47 50.67
CA ASN A 518 -19.18 9.83 51.74
C ASN A 518 -17.91 10.63 52.04
N PHE A 519 -17.86 11.26 53.20
CA PHE A 519 -16.68 11.99 53.67
C PHE A 519 -16.46 11.76 55.16
N SER A 520 -15.20 11.89 55.57
CA SER A 520 -14.78 12.08 56.95
C SER A 520 -14.37 13.54 57.15
N VAL A 521 -14.43 14.02 58.39
CA VAL A 521 -13.97 15.36 58.76
C VAL A 521 -13.15 15.23 60.03
N SER A 522 -11.99 15.89 60.08
CA SER A 522 -11.22 16.07 61.31
C SER A 522 -10.93 17.55 61.55
N ILE A 523 -10.61 17.89 62.81
CA ILE A 523 -10.23 19.24 63.21
C ILE A 523 -8.88 19.19 63.93
N ASP A 524 -7.97 20.04 63.49
CA ASP A 524 -6.72 20.35 64.19
C ASP A 524 -6.88 21.65 65.00
N VAL A 525 -6.43 21.61 66.25
CA VAL A 525 -6.33 22.80 67.10
C VAL A 525 -4.91 22.87 67.64
N ALA A 526 -4.14 23.84 67.15
CA ALA A 526 -2.75 24.08 67.53
C ALA A 526 -1.81 22.83 67.45
N GLY A 527 -2.02 21.96 66.46
CA GLY A 527 -1.26 20.73 66.22
C GLY A 527 -1.82 19.49 66.92
N ALA A 528 -3.01 19.57 67.52
CA ALA A 528 -3.70 18.45 68.14
C ALA A 528 -5.03 18.14 67.44
N GLN A 529 -5.24 16.87 67.07
CA GLN A 529 -6.50 16.41 66.50
C GLN A 529 -7.57 16.23 67.60
N HIS A 530 -8.79 16.69 67.31
CA HIS A 530 -9.97 16.50 68.16
C HIS A 530 -11.12 15.83 67.38
N ASP A 531 -12.03 15.16 68.11
CA ASP A 531 -13.25 14.61 67.54
C ASP A 531 -14.23 15.74 67.12
N ILE A 532 -14.92 15.57 66.00
CA ILE A 532 -15.98 16.47 65.55
C ILE A 532 -17.35 15.91 65.96
N GLY A 533 -18.14 16.76 66.60
CA GLY A 533 -19.48 16.41 67.07
C GLY A 533 -19.49 15.90 68.52
N GLY A 534 -20.57 16.21 69.22
CA GLY A 534 -20.60 16.13 70.69
C GLY A 534 -20.01 17.38 71.34
N SER A 535 -20.27 17.57 72.63
CA SER A 535 -19.91 18.78 73.38
C SER A 535 -18.41 18.83 73.75
N VAL A 536 -17.53 18.72 72.76
CA VAL A 536 -16.08 18.88 72.94
C VAL A 536 -15.81 20.32 73.38
N ARG A 537 -15.21 20.45 74.56
CA ARG A 537 -14.87 21.73 75.18
C ARG A 537 -13.37 21.88 75.26
N LEU A 538 -12.88 23.00 74.76
CA LEU A 538 -11.49 23.42 74.80
C LEU A 538 -11.33 24.49 75.88
N SER A 539 -10.21 24.46 76.58
CA SER A 539 -9.80 25.50 77.53
C SER A 539 -8.79 26.39 76.81
N LEU A 540 -9.27 27.50 76.24
CA LEU A 540 -8.44 28.41 75.44
C LEU A 540 -7.95 29.58 76.31
N SER A 541 -6.64 29.83 76.34
CA SER A 541 -6.06 31.02 77.00
C SER A 541 -6.37 32.30 76.24
N THR A 542 -6.21 33.47 76.86
CA THR A 542 -6.22 34.76 76.16
C THR A 542 -5.31 34.76 74.93
N GLY A 543 -5.77 35.34 73.83
CA GLY A 543 -5.09 35.36 72.53
C GLY A 543 -5.92 34.80 71.37
N VAL A 544 -5.28 34.64 70.21
CA VAL A 544 -5.92 34.13 68.97
C VAL A 544 -5.51 32.67 68.75
N HIS A 545 -6.50 31.81 68.55
CA HIS A 545 -6.35 30.38 68.28
C HIS A 545 -6.83 30.05 66.86
N LEU A 546 -6.08 29.22 66.14
CA LEU A 546 -6.46 28.67 64.84
C LEU A 546 -7.06 27.28 65.02
N LEU A 547 -8.25 27.09 64.47
CA LEU A 547 -8.96 25.83 64.34
C LEU A 547 -9.02 25.50 62.84
N GLN A 548 -8.42 24.37 62.44
CA GLN A 548 -8.32 23.98 61.05
C GLN A 548 -9.13 22.71 60.80
N TYR A 549 -10.22 22.84 60.04
CA TYR A 549 -11.08 21.73 59.65
C TYR A 549 -10.60 21.16 58.32
N THR A 550 -10.47 19.84 58.24
CA THR A 550 -10.15 19.11 57.01
C THR A 550 -11.30 18.16 56.70
N ALA A 551 -11.91 18.29 55.52
CA ALA A 551 -12.80 17.28 54.97
C ALA A 551 -12.01 16.37 54.03
N THR A 552 -12.31 15.07 54.03
CA THR A 552 -11.69 14.09 53.12
C THR A 552 -12.74 13.07 52.71
N ASP A 553 -12.94 12.89 51.41
CA ASP A 553 -13.90 11.94 50.85
C ASP A 553 -13.48 10.47 51.10
N SER A 554 -14.24 9.51 50.55
CA SER A 554 -13.84 8.10 50.53
C SER A 554 -12.77 7.72 49.49
N TYR A 555 -12.29 8.68 48.68
CA TYR A 555 -11.35 8.48 47.57
C TYR A 555 -10.02 9.26 47.74
N THR A 556 -9.81 9.83 48.92
CA THR A 556 -8.65 10.62 49.39
C THR A 556 -8.52 12.05 48.85
N ASN A 557 -9.53 12.57 48.14
CA ASN A 557 -9.60 14.01 47.85
C ASN A 557 -9.95 14.76 49.14
N SER A 558 -9.35 15.93 49.33
CA SER A 558 -9.48 16.69 50.58
C SER A 558 -9.51 18.19 50.33
N GLU A 559 -10.18 18.90 51.24
CA GLU A 559 -10.27 20.36 51.26
C GLU A 559 -10.14 20.84 52.72
N VAL A 560 -9.51 22.01 52.90
CA VAL A 560 -9.14 22.54 54.21
C VAL A 560 -9.78 23.92 54.40
N CYS A 561 -10.27 24.17 55.61
CA CYS A 561 -10.95 25.40 55.94
C CYS A 561 -10.62 25.85 57.38
N ASP A 562 -10.31 27.14 57.53
CA ASP A 562 -9.77 27.73 58.76
C ASP A 562 -10.80 28.60 59.50
N MET A 563 -10.83 28.48 60.83
CA MET A 563 -11.60 29.31 61.76
C MET A 563 -10.67 29.91 62.82
N PHE A 564 -10.90 31.17 63.20
CA PHE A 564 -10.19 31.84 64.29
C PHE A 564 -11.10 32.06 65.49
N VAL A 565 -10.59 31.73 66.68
CA VAL A 565 -11.22 32.07 67.97
C VAL A 565 -10.31 33.05 68.70
N THR A 566 -10.85 34.22 69.04
CA THR A 566 -10.14 35.23 69.84
C THR A 566 -10.67 35.21 71.27
N VAL A 567 -9.83 34.81 72.22
CA VAL A 567 -10.14 34.92 73.64
C VAL A 567 -9.62 36.26 74.14
N ILE A 568 -10.54 37.09 74.62
CA ILE A 568 -10.24 38.34 75.33
C ILE A 568 -10.53 38.16 76.82
N ASP A 569 -10.02 39.05 77.64
CA ASP A 569 -10.40 39.17 79.04
C ASP A 569 -11.04 40.56 79.23
N ASP A 570 -12.27 40.56 79.73
CA ASP A 570 -13.15 41.73 79.89
C ASP A 570 -13.60 41.96 81.34
N GLU A 571 -12.98 41.28 82.32
CA GLU A 571 -13.28 41.48 83.74
C GLU A 571 -12.39 42.59 84.33
N ASP A 572 -12.98 43.53 85.08
CA ASP A 572 -12.22 44.54 85.82
C ASP A 572 -11.51 43.93 87.04
N PRO A 573 -10.26 44.35 87.36
CA PRO A 573 -9.50 43.80 88.48
C PRO A 573 -10.13 44.15 89.84
N VAL A 574 -10.17 43.19 90.78
CA VAL A 574 -10.76 43.38 92.10
C VAL A 574 -9.74 43.96 93.08
N ILE A 575 -9.94 45.22 93.49
CA ILE A 575 -9.07 45.93 94.45
C ILE A 575 -9.67 45.92 95.86
N THR A 576 -8.90 45.44 96.85
CA THR A 576 -9.22 45.58 98.28
C THR A 576 -8.44 46.75 98.88
N CYS A 577 -9.14 47.87 99.12
CA CYS A 577 -8.56 49.06 99.74
C CYS A 577 -8.19 48.84 101.22
N PRO A 578 -7.15 49.53 101.74
CA PRO A 578 -6.90 49.65 103.18
C PRO A 578 -8.11 50.19 103.95
N ALA A 579 -8.20 49.84 105.23
CA ALA A 579 -9.17 50.46 106.13
C ALA A 579 -8.83 51.94 106.38
N ALA A 580 -9.87 52.77 106.59
CA ALA A 580 -9.68 54.15 107.01
C ALA A 580 -8.99 54.25 108.37
N PHE A 581 -8.09 55.23 108.54
CA PHE A 581 -7.35 55.43 109.78
C PHE A 581 -7.09 56.91 110.12
N THR A 582 -6.73 57.15 111.37
CA THR A 582 -6.43 58.47 111.94
C THR A 582 -4.94 58.61 112.24
N VAL A 583 -4.35 59.77 111.95
CA VAL A 583 -2.94 60.08 112.25
C VAL A 583 -2.83 61.48 112.85
N GLY A 584 -1.95 61.65 113.85
CA GLY A 584 -1.69 62.94 114.47
C GLY A 584 -0.64 63.75 113.72
N THR A 585 -0.75 65.08 113.72
CA THR A 585 0.36 65.96 113.33
C THR A 585 1.43 66.04 114.42
N ASP A 586 2.67 66.36 114.05
CA ASP A 586 3.68 66.77 115.04
C ASP A 586 3.25 68.08 115.75
N ALA A 587 3.65 68.24 117.01
CA ALA A 587 3.27 69.38 117.82
C ALA A 587 3.67 70.72 117.16
N GLY A 588 2.67 71.51 116.76
CA GLY A 588 2.86 72.80 116.10
C GLY A 588 2.84 72.77 114.56
N LEU A 589 2.70 71.59 113.94
CA LEU A 589 2.52 71.45 112.48
C LEU A 589 1.04 71.24 112.11
N ALA A 590 0.67 71.73 110.92
CA ALA A 590 -0.67 71.61 110.33
C ALA A 590 -0.76 70.47 109.28
N THR A 591 0.24 69.60 109.24
CA THR A 591 0.39 68.49 108.28
C THR A 591 1.02 67.28 108.96
N ALA A 592 0.76 66.08 108.43
CA ALA A 592 1.45 64.85 108.81
C ALA A 592 2.06 64.19 107.55
N ASN A 593 3.22 63.54 107.68
CA ASN A 593 3.71 62.61 106.66
C ASN A 593 3.03 61.26 106.89
N VAL A 594 2.33 60.73 105.88
CA VAL A 594 1.48 59.54 106.06
C VAL A 594 1.85 58.46 105.05
N THR A 595 2.16 57.27 105.58
CA THR A 595 2.36 56.04 104.81
C THR A 595 1.27 55.03 105.13
N TRP A 596 0.82 54.29 104.13
CA TRP A 596 -0.11 53.16 104.24
C TRP A 596 0.42 51.95 103.49
N GLU A 597 -0.17 50.79 103.80
CA GLU A 597 0.05 49.55 103.04
C GLU A 597 -0.63 49.64 101.66
N LEU A 598 -0.01 49.06 100.63
CA LEU A 598 -0.58 49.02 99.29
C LEU A 598 -1.87 48.19 99.29
N ALA A 599 -2.85 48.60 98.49
CA ALA A 599 -4.04 47.78 98.25
C ALA A 599 -3.67 46.41 97.66
N THR A 600 -4.41 45.36 98.01
CA THR A 600 -4.27 44.07 97.32
C THR A 600 -5.18 44.06 96.09
N VAL A 601 -4.63 43.62 94.96
CA VAL A 601 -5.35 43.47 93.69
C VAL A 601 -5.36 42.00 93.32
N MET A 602 -6.52 41.50 92.89
CA MET A 602 -6.69 40.16 92.31
C MET A 602 -7.44 40.29 90.99
N ASP A 603 -7.14 39.40 90.06
CA ASP A 603 -7.68 39.44 88.71
C ASP A 603 -7.71 38.04 88.07
N ASN A 604 -8.57 37.82 87.08
CA ASN A 604 -8.75 36.54 86.41
C ASN A 604 -7.51 36.10 85.61
N SER A 605 -6.69 37.04 85.13
CA SER A 605 -5.50 36.78 84.32
C SER A 605 -4.39 36.08 85.12
N MET A 606 -4.52 36.08 86.45
CA MET A 606 -3.54 35.60 87.43
C MET A 606 -2.15 36.26 87.31
N LEU A 607 -2.06 37.38 86.59
CA LEU A 607 -0.84 38.18 86.50
C LEU A 607 -0.75 39.18 87.67
N PRO A 608 0.45 39.51 88.16
CA PRO A 608 0.61 40.44 89.28
C PRO A 608 0.34 41.89 88.85
N ILE A 609 -0.75 42.47 89.35
CA ILE A 609 -1.12 43.88 89.13
C ILE A 609 -0.57 44.75 90.25
N THR A 610 0.05 45.88 89.91
CA THR A 610 0.52 46.89 90.88
C THR A 610 -0.46 48.07 90.89
N PRO A 611 -1.21 48.32 91.98
CA PRO A 611 -2.09 49.48 92.06
C PRO A 611 -1.30 50.77 92.25
N VAL A 612 -1.79 51.87 91.68
CA VAL A 612 -1.24 53.21 91.78
C VAL A 612 -2.13 54.05 92.71
N ASP A 613 -1.55 54.70 93.71
CA ASP A 613 -2.24 55.61 94.63
C ASP A 613 -2.11 57.10 94.25
N ASP A 614 -3.19 57.85 94.42
CA ASP A 614 -3.21 59.31 94.42
C ASP A 614 -3.99 59.85 95.64
N PRO A 615 -3.38 60.66 96.52
CA PRO A 615 -1.94 60.94 96.59
C PRO A 615 -1.12 59.68 96.91
N VAL A 616 0.19 59.68 96.62
CA VAL A 616 1.09 58.51 96.81
C VAL A 616 1.46 58.29 98.28
N SER A 617 1.61 57.04 98.72
CA SER A 617 2.07 56.68 100.08
C SER A 617 3.40 57.36 100.45
N GLY A 618 3.44 58.02 101.61
CA GLY A 618 4.52 58.93 102.03
C GLY A 618 4.29 60.40 101.65
N SER A 619 3.09 60.76 101.20
CA SER A 619 2.69 62.15 100.98
C SER A 619 2.47 62.91 102.29
N ILE A 620 2.70 64.22 102.24
CA ILE A 620 2.40 65.15 103.33
C ILE A 620 0.94 65.58 103.21
N LEU A 621 0.10 65.15 104.16
CA LEU A 621 -1.33 65.41 104.17
C LEU A 621 -1.69 66.53 105.16
N PRO A 622 -2.60 67.47 104.81
CA PRO A 622 -3.05 68.53 105.71
C PRO A 622 -4.06 68.04 106.75
N LEU A 623 -4.26 68.81 107.82
CA LEU A 623 -5.35 68.61 108.78
C LEU A 623 -6.72 68.45 108.09
N GLY A 624 -7.50 67.46 108.54
CA GLY A 624 -8.80 67.11 107.97
C GLY A 624 -8.82 65.72 107.36
N VAL A 625 -9.83 65.44 106.53
CA VAL A 625 -10.01 64.15 105.86
C VAL A 625 -9.46 64.23 104.44
N THR A 626 -8.44 63.42 104.13
CA THR A 626 -7.96 63.20 102.77
C THR A 626 -8.54 61.89 102.24
N THR A 627 -9.10 61.91 101.04
CA THR A 627 -9.44 60.69 100.30
C THR A 627 -8.22 60.26 99.50
N VAL A 628 -7.82 59.01 99.63
CA VAL A 628 -6.80 58.37 98.80
C VAL A 628 -7.50 57.41 97.85
N GLN A 629 -7.18 57.49 96.56
CA GLN A 629 -7.71 56.63 95.52
C GLN A 629 -6.61 55.70 95.02
N PHE A 630 -6.87 54.39 95.01
CA PHE A 630 -6.09 53.43 94.24
C PHE A 630 -6.76 53.21 92.87
N ASN A 631 -5.95 53.15 91.83
CA ASN A 631 -6.32 52.71 90.49
C ASN A 631 -5.48 51.48 90.11
N ALA A 632 -6.09 50.46 89.50
CA ALA A 632 -5.38 49.29 88.99
C ALA A 632 -5.88 48.95 87.58
N THR A 633 -4.96 48.56 86.72
CA THR A 633 -5.23 48.13 85.34
C THR A 633 -4.53 46.79 85.14
N ASP A 634 -5.23 45.81 84.58
CA ASP A 634 -4.70 44.49 84.25
C ASP A 634 -3.85 44.51 82.96
N ALA A 635 -3.50 43.32 82.45
CA ALA A 635 -2.71 43.16 81.22
C ALA A 635 -3.54 43.30 79.93
N SER A 636 -4.86 43.18 80.01
CA SER A 636 -5.84 43.26 78.92
C SER A 636 -6.31 44.70 78.69
N GLY A 637 -6.25 45.54 79.72
CA GLY A 637 -6.60 46.96 79.73
C GLY A 637 -7.84 47.31 80.53
N ASN A 638 -8.48 46.37 81.24
CA ASN A 638 -9.62 46.67 82.10
C ASN A 638 -9.13 47.34 83.39
N SER A 639 -9.99 48.06 84.10
CA SER A 639 -9.52 48.98 85.15
C SER A 639 -10.53 49.26 86.25
N ALA A 640 -10.10 49.07 87.50
CA ALA A 640 -10.90 49.36 88.68
C ALA A 640 -10.28 50.45 89.54
N THR A 641 -11.10 51.04 90.41
CA THR A 641 -10.62 51.96 91.45
C THR A 641 -11.28 51.67 92.79
N CYS A 642 -10.55 51.93 93.88
CA CYS A 642 -11.10 51.94 95.22
C CYS A 642 -10.61 53.18 95.98
N THR A 643 -11.34 53.59 97.03
CA THR A 643 -10.96 54.73 97.86
C THR A 643 -11.02 54.39 99.34
N PHE A 644 -10.08 54.93 100.12
CA PHE A 644 -10.15 54.97 101.57
C PHE A 644 -9.86 56.40 102.06
N VAL A 645 -10.05 56.66 103.36
CA VAL A 645 -9.83 58.00 103.94
C VAL A 645 -8.80 57.98 105.07
N VAL A 646 -7.95 58.99 105.07
CA VAL A 646 -7.02 59.30 106.15
C VAL A 646 -7.51 60.57 106.84
N ALA A 647 -7.76 60.50 108.14
CA ALA A 647 -8.06 61.67 108.96
C ALA A 647 -6.78 62.14 109.67
N VAL A 648 -6.31 63.34 109.33
CA VAL A 648 -5.18 63.99 110.00
C VAL A 648 -5.72 64.91 111.10
N GLU A 649 -5.44 64.57 112.35
CA GLU A 649 -5.89 65.31 113.53
C GLU A 649 -4.74 66.10 114.16
N GLY A 650 -5.03 67.28 114.69
CA GLY A 650 -4.02 68.11 115.34
C GLY A 650 -3.65 67.55 116.71
N ALA A 651 -2.35 67.37 116.99
CA ALA A 651 -1.90 66.97 118.32
C ALA A 651 -2.38 67.97 119.39
N SER A 652 -3.34 67.53 120.21
CA SER A 652 -3.87 68.33 121.32
C SER A 652 -2.76 68.65 122.32
N HIS A 653 -2.48 69.92 122.54
CA HIS A 653 -1.56 70.34 123.60
C HIS A 653 -2.11 69.94 124.97
N GLY A 654 -1.51 68.91 125.57
CA GLY A 654 -1.63 68.65 127.00
C GLY A 654 -0.90 69.74 127.78
N PHE A 655 -1.59 70.84 128.08
CA PHE A 655 -1.12 71.81 129.06
C PHE A 655 -1.37 71.29 130.48
N PHE A 656 -0.36 70.54 130.98
CA PHE A 656 -0.12 70.12 132.37
C PHE A 656 -1.16 69.24 133.07
#